data_AF-A0A317XBY6-F1
#
_entry.id   AF-A0A317XBY6-F1
#
_cell.length_a   1.000
_cell.length_b   1.000
_cell.length_c   1.000
_cell.angle_alpha   90.00
_cell.angle_beta   90.00
_cell.angle_gamma   90.00
#
_symmetry.space_group_name_H-M   'P 1'
#
loop_
_entity.id
_entity.type
_entity.pdbx_description
1 polymer ?
#
loop_
_entity_poly.entity_id
_entity_poly.type
_entity_poly.pdbx_seq_one_letter_code
_entity_poly.pdbx_strand_id
1 'polypeptide(L)'
;MGSSLSSVSDSPTESIVIVGAGASGIAVLLRLIDHAKDGKRIPPIIVVEKSSPPGPGLAYSPACTGTIINMHTDTMGLSYNDPKHFTRWRDELESGPFPSRSSYGEYLEAMWSQILSEAQKLGLSISIIQDEVSDIDRHDNGTFTLTFGGGNNLPARSVILALGNFTSTLNTHLIDRPGFFPSPWPTSQLTAIPTDASVLIIGSRLSAVDAALFLSKNGHQGSMTFMSRSGRLPKVQGDPEPYPRRYTLHTLARDIESNPADALVRLTTRLMDEIDGVNHGDWTWLQKHASPLAELQADLHAAKAGNAHWQTVLRHTAPVIERYWRCLSLESQKLFMAKFLSPWMRYRHGMPVQNAQKILDLLQTSQLSVVAGEAIHWDEEEGIFVAQTTTGMIEAPYVIEATGQESDLDRIPSPLIQSAVRKGLFTPHPMGGVDVSFDTLRASAPGLYTMGSLTRGTHFYVSAIDRVAAHAARIADALVGEPPVKSLQIAIFLGADLASHLTASELVPRLLAEGHMPFLFLTSSNPTTPAGGYDTRPFELRELEFFESELFRKHLCLKLKDQAVKGARHATVEQMQAAYGILVQEVPSLKQAAILDTLQRNYIDVGILLQCSEKLEKDVTNYFSSASRPLLALDSGILQTSWAGKDTGIQFGYCMRTVEENGVLGDMFETRASPIGDSRAIPSCVDGAYEVGVQVAFDKIKLLSRGRELRSGPLHGAEDTKYLTKDQLFRHARSRGVPLVDGDRVVEVLVESFAPPQKKGELRKELDEVVREWYAKENVGEQE
;
A
#
# COMPACT_ATOMS: atom_id res chain seq x y z
N MET A 1 3.49 27.51 31.92
CA MET A 1 3.31 28.97 31.79
C MET A 1 2.51 29.20 30.52
N GLY A 2 1.34 29.82 30.64
CA GLY A 2 0.35 29.90 29.56
C GLY A 2 0.84 30.75 28.39
N SER A 3 0.76 30.20 27.17
CA SER A 3 0.83 31.00 25.96
C SER A 3 -0.57 31.51 25.63
N SER A 4 -0.64 32.80 25.39
CA SER A 4 -1.84 33.55 25.05
C SER A 4 -2.45 33.08 23.73
N LEU A 5 -3.77 32.95 23.72
CA LEU A 5 -4.61 32.94 22.52
C LEU A 5 -4.25 34.14 21.64
N SER A 6 -3.56 33.89 20.53
CA SER A 6 -3.44 34.85 19.43
C SER A 6 -4.76 34.86 18.66
N SER A 7 -5.41 36.03 18.65
CA SER A 7 -6.63 36.29 17.92
C SER A 7 -6.39 36.27 16.41
N VAL A 8 -6.74 35.17 15.76
CA VAL A 8 -7.03 35.11 14.32
C VAL A 8 -8.54 34.98 14.17
N SER A 9 -9.13 35.83 13.34
CA SER A 9 -10.57 36.09 13.17
C SER A 9 -11.36 34.97 12.47
N ASP A 10 -11.00 33.71 12.65
CA ASP A 10 -11.75 32.59 12.08
C ASP A 10 -12.72 32.03 13.13
N SER A 11 -14.01 31.97 12.79
CA SER A 11 -15.01 31.47 13.72
C SER A 11 -14.72 29.99 14.04
N PRO A 12 -14.56 29.59 15.33
CA PRO A 12 -14.24 28.21 15.67
C PRO A 12 -15.33 27.21 15.25
N THR A 13 -16.52 27.69 14.89
CA THR A 13 -17.61 26.94 14.25
C THR A 13 -17.30 26.41 12.84
N GLU A 14 -16.26 26.92 12.16
CA GLU A 14 -15.80 26.42 10.85
C GLU A 14 -14.64 25.41 10.94
N SER A 15 -14.15 25.11 12.16
CA SER A 15 -12.95 24.30 12.36
C SER A 15 -13.15 22.79 12.13
N ILE A 16 -12.07 22.12 11.75
CA ILE A 16 -11.94 20.67 11.82
C ILE A 16 -11.31 20.32 13.17
N VAL A 17 -11.99 19.50 13.98
CA VAL A 17 -11.43 19.00 15.23
C VAL A 17 -11.01 17.53 15.11
N ILE A 18 -9.77 17.23 15.47
CA ILE A 18 -9.23 15.87 15.55
C ILE A 18 -9.03 15.52 17.02
N VAL A 19 -9.75 14.51 17.52
CA VAL A 19 -9.60 14.00 18.89
C VAL A 19 -8.67 12.79 18.87
N GLY A 20 -7.49 12.95 19.46
CA GLY A 20 -6.38 11.99 19.45
C GLY A 20 -5.28 12.39 18.47
N ALA A 21 -4.07 12.57 18.99
CA ALA A 21 -2.86 12.91 18.24
C ALA A 21 -1.88 11.72 18.14
N GLY A 22 -2.39 10.49 18.20
CA GLY A 22 -1.62 9.29 17.88
C GLY A 22 -1.39 9.12 16.37
N ALA A 23 -0.84 7.97 15.96
CA ALA A 23 -0.59 7.62 14.56
C ALA A 23 -1.77 7.92 13.61
N SER A 24 -3.01 7.62 14.04
CA SER A 24 -4.23 7.88 13.26
C SER A 24 -4.50 9.37 13.02
N GLY A 25 -4.43 10.21 14.06
CA GLY A 25 -4.64 11.66 13.93
C GLY A 25 -3.54 12.34 13.12
N ILE A 26 -2.28 11.92 13.33
CA ILE A 26 -1.14 12.42 12.56
C ILE A 26 -1.27 12.05 11.07
N ALA A 27 -1.69 10.82 10.74
CA ALA A 27 -1.90 10.42 9.35
C ALA A 27 -2.96 11.29 8.64
N VAL A 28 -4.06 11.65 9.33
CA VAL A 28 -5.09 12.54 8.79
C VAL A 28 -4.50 13.92 8.51
N LEU A 29 -3.73 14.47 9.45
CA LEU A 29 -3.06 15.76 9.30
C LEU A 29 -2.08 15.76 8.12
N LEU A 30 -1.23 14.74 8.00
CA LEU A 30 -0.29 14.62 6.87
C LEU A 30 -1.03 14.69 5.53
N ARG A 31 -2.15 13.97 5.39
CA ARG A 31 -2.92 14.03 4.15
C ARG A 31 -3.60 15.38 3.93
N LEU A 32 -4.08 16.06 4.97
CA LEU A 32 -4.63 17.42 4.83
C LEU A 32 -3.56 18.42 4.40
N ILE A 33 -2.31 18.26 4.87
CA ILE A 33 -1.16 19.04 4.40
C ILE A 33 -0.89 18.77 2.90
N ASP A 34 -0.94 17.52 2.46
CA ASP A 34 -0.77 17.19 1.04
C ASP A 34 -1.86 17.86 0.18
N HIS A 35 -3.12 17.84 0.63
CA HIS A 35 -4.20 18.55 -0.06
C HIS A 35 -3.97 20.07 -0.11
N ALA A 36 -3.44 20.67 0.95
CA ALA A 36 -3.08 22.09 0.95
C ALA A 36 -1.97 22.39 -0.07
N LYS A 37 -0.96 21.51 -0.19
CA LYS A 37 0.09 21.60 -1.23
C LYS A 37 -0.49 21.50 -2.64
N ASP A 38 -1.53 20.69 -2.81
CA ASP A 38 -2.31 20.57 -4.05
C ASP A 38 -3.27 21.78 -4.28
N GLY A 39 -3.20 22.83 -3.45
CA GLY A 39 -3.99 24.06 -3.59
C GLY A 39 -5.41 23.97 -3.03
N LYS A 40 -5.75 22.93 -2.27
CA LYS A 40 -7.06 22.84 -1.60
C LYS A 40 -7.10 23.77 -0.40
N ARG A 41 -8.25 24.44 -0.22
CA ARG A 41 -8.51 25.22 1.00
C ARG A 41 -8.75 24.27 2.17
N ILE A 42 -7.95 24.39 3.21
CA ILE A 42 -8.11 23.64 4.46
C ILE A 42 -8.60 24.61 5.56
N PRO A 43 -9.74 24.33 6.21
CA PRO A 43 -10.21 25.12 7.36
C PRO A 43 -9.23 25.06 8.55
N PRO A 44 -9.35 25.95 9.55
CA PRO A 44 -8.57 25.85 10.79
C PRO A 44 -8.72 24.47 11.45
N ILE A 45 -7.61 23.92 11.94
CA ILE A 45 -7.56 22.60 12.56
C ILE A 45 -7.24 22.74 14.05
N ILE A 46 -8.01 22.05 14.89
CA ILE A 46 -7.77 21.96 16.32
C ILE A 46 -7.58 20.49 16.66
N VAL A 47 -6.43 20.15 17.24
CA VAL A 47 -6.11 18.80 17.71
C VAL A 47 -6.32 18.75 19.22
N VAL A 48 -7.09 17.79 19.70
CA VAL A 48 -7.29 17.57 21.14
C VAL A 48 -6.60 16.28 21.54
N GLU A 49 -5.63 16.33 22.44
CA GLU A 49 -4.87 15.17 22.89
C GLU A 49 -4.66 15.24 24.41
N LYS A 50 -4.94 14.15 25.11
CA LYS A 50 -4.81 14.13 26.58
C LYS A 50 -3.38 13.94 27.07
N SER A 51 -2.52 13.36 26.24
CA SER A 51 -1.14 12.98 26.58
C SER A 51 -0.12 13.95 25.97
N SER A 52 1.04 14.06 26.59
CA SER A 52 2.18 14.80 26.02
C SER A 52 3.42 13.91 26.05
N PRO A 53 4.25 13.87 24.99
CA PRO A 53 4.09 14.59 23.71
C PRO A 53 3.04 13.95 22.76
N PRO A 54 2.56 14.69 21.74
CA PRO A 54 1.75 14.14 20.65
C PRO A 54 2.53 13.10 19.84
N GLY A 55 1.84 12.07 19.34
CA GLY A 55 2.40 11.07 18.43
C GLY A 55 2.46 9.66 19.00
N PRO A 56 3.29 9.37 20.01
CA PRO A 56 3.57 8.01 20.46
C PRO A 56 2.32 7.21 20.88
N GLY A 57 1.29 7.88 21.41
CA GLY A 57 0.12 7.22 21.98
C GLY A 57 0.50 6.16 23.02
N LEU A 58 -0.42 5.24 23.34
CA LEU A 58 -0.15 4.21 24.37
C LEU A 58 0.97 3.26 23.96
N ALA A 59 0.88 2.69 22.75
CA ALA A 59 1.71 1.55 22.33
C ALA A 59 3.14 1.94 21.94
N TYR A 60 3.41 3.20 21.58
CA TYR A 60 4.75 3.66 21.18
C TYR A 60 5.36 4.63 22.20
N SER A 61 4.68 4.85 23.33
CA SER A 61 5.19 5.68 24.42
C SER A 61 6.49 5.15 25.01
N PRO A 62 7.30 6.02 25.66
CA PRO A 62 8.46 5.60 26.44
C PRO A 62 8.13 4.56 27.54
N ALA A 63 6.88 4.52 28.01
CA ALA A 63 6.40 3.52 28.97
C ALA A 63 6.33 2.09 28.40
N CYS A 64 6.49 1.92 27.08
CA CYS A 64 6.57 0.63 26.41
C CYS A 64 8.01 0.25 25.99
N THR A 65 9.02 0.95 26.52
CA THR A 65 10.43 0.67 26.24
C THR A 65 10.77 -0.79 26.55
N GLY A 66 11.50 -1.43 25.63
CA GLY A 66 11.86 -2.84 25.73
C GLY A 66 11.02 -3.79 24.87
N THR A 67 9.97 -3.29 24.23
CA THR A 67 9.20 -4.00 23.20
C THR A 67 9.57 -3.53 21.79
N ILE A 68 9.32 -4.37 20.79
CA ILE A 68 9.55 -4.08 19.37
C ILE A 68 8.24 -3.93 18.61
N ILE A 69 8.30 -3.30 17.43
CA ILE A 69 7.16 -3.34 16.51
C ILE A 69 7.03 -4.74 15.90
N ASN A 70 5.79 -5.11 15.55
CA ASN A 70 5.48 -6.42 14.97
C ASN A 70 5.26 -6.39 13.46
N MET A 71 5.41 -5.23 12.83
CA MET A 71 5.30 -5.04 11.38
C MET A 71 6.67 -4.68 10.82
N HIS A 72 6.93 -5.10 9.59
CA HIS A 72 8.14 -4.75 8.86
C HIS A 72 8.17 -3.24 8.59
N THR A 73 9.32 -2.59 8.75
CA THR A 73 9.45 -1.13 8.62
C THR A 73 8.97 -0.57 7.28
N ASP A 74 9.09 -1.35 6.20
CA ASP A 74 8.60 -0.99 4.85
C ASP A 74 7.08 -0.79 4.76
N THR A 75 6.34 -1.09 5.81
CA THR A 75 4.88 -0.93 5.90
C THR A 75 4.44 0.02 7.00
N MET A 76 5.38 0.73 7.62
CA MET A 76 5.18 1.56 8.82
C MET A 76 5.19 3.07 8.53
N GLY A 77 5.34 3.49 7.27
CA GLY A 77 5.16 4.89 6.88
C GLY A 77 3.72 5.37 7.10
N LEU A 78 3.57 6.60 7.60
CA LEU A 78 2.25 7.19 7.86
C LEU A 78 1.57 7.80 6.63
N SER A 79 2.34 8.12 5.59
CA SER A 79 1.77 8.60 4.32
C SER A 79 1.28 7.42 3.50
N TYR A 80 0.02 7.48 3.06
CA TYR A 80 -0.63 6.42 2.28
C TYR A 80 0.16 6.05 1.01
N ASN A 81 0.75 7.06 0.35
CA ASN A 81 1.49 6.89 -0.90
C ASN A 81 2.97 6.53 -0.68
N ASP A 82 3.44 6.47 0.57
CA ASP A 82 4.83 6.23 0.90
C ASP A 82 4.99 5.34 2.15
N PRO A 83 4.63 4.04 2.04
CA PRO A 83 4.71 3.11 3.16
C PRO A 83 6.15 2.87 3.65
N LYS A 84 7.16 3.15 2.82
CA LYS A 84 8.59 3.00 3.14
C LYS A 84 9.20 4.22 3.81
N HIS A 85 8.41 5.28 4.07
CA HIS A 85 8.93 6.50 4.69
C HIS A 85 9.66 6.23 6.00
N PHE A 86 9.10 5.41 6.89
CA PHE A 86 9.74 5.07 8.16
C PHE A 86 11.08 4.36 7.96
N THR A 87 11.18 3.41 7.03
CA THR A 87 12.47 2.76 6.70
C THR A 87 13.53 3.77 6.29
N ARG A 88 13.19 4.77 5.46
CA ARG A 88 14.15 5.79 5.00
C ARG A 88 14.46 6.86 6.04
N TRP A 89 13.53 7.11 6.97
CA TRP A 89 13.71 8.08 8.04
C TRP A 89 14.66 7.59 9.14
N ARG A 90 14.75 6.28 9.34
CA ARG A 90 15.62 5.69 10.37
C ARG A 90 17.09 5.83 10.02
N ASP A 91 17.86 6.37 10.94
CA ASP A 91 19.33 6.36 10.87
C ASP A 91 19.92 5.01 11.33
N GLU A 92 19.30 4.36 12.32
CA GLU A 92 19.77 3.10 12.91
C GLU A 92 19.16 1.86 12.21
N LEU A 93 19.84 1.38 11.17
CA LEU A 93 19.44 0.17 10.42
C LEU A 93 19.87 -1.14 11.11
N GLU A 94 20.80 -1.09 12.08
CA GLU A 94 21.34 -2.28 12.77
C GLU A 94 20.29 -3.08 13.55
N SER A 95 19.23 -2.43 14.05
CA SER A 95 18.09 -3.08 14.71
C SER A 95 17.20 -3.90 13.76
N GLY A 96 17.55 -3.96 12.47
CA GLY A 96 16.86 -4.73 11.46
C GLY A 96 15.46 -4.18 11.14
N PRO A 97 14.57 -5.01 10.57
CA PRO A 97 13.26 -4.57 10.09
C PRO A 97 12.19 -4.42 11.19
N PHE A 98 12.52 -4.71 12.45
CA PHE A 98 11.60 -4.65 13.60
C PHE A 98 12.23 -3.88 14.77
N PRO A 99 12.43 -2.55 14.62
CA PRO A 99 13.00 -1.71 15.68
C PRO A 99 12.10 -1.64 16.93
N SER A 100 12.60 -0.97 17.97
CA SER A 100 11.84 -0.75 19.20
C SER A 100 10.56 0.05 18.94
N ARG A 101 9.55 -0.14 19.80
CA ARG A 101 8.34 0.68 19.75
C ARG A 101 8.62 2.15 20.05
N SER A 102 9.60 2.44 20.91
CA SER A 102 10.02 3.81 21.23
C SER A 102 10.60 4.53 20.01
N SER A 103 11.41 3.83 19.19
CA SER A 103 11.94 4.39 17.93
C SER A 103 10.82 4.75 16.95
N TYR A 104 9.74 3.96 16.90
CA TYR A 104 8.56 4.34 16.14
C TYR A 104 7.83 5.54 16.77
N GLY A 105 7.81 5.65 18.10
CA GLY A 105 7.30 6.84 18.81
C GLY A 105 8.04 8.12 18.42
N GLU A 106 9.37 8.08 18.36
CA GLU A 106 10.23 9.18 17.90
C GLU A 106 9.90 9.60 16.46
N TYR A 107 9.65 8.62 15.58
CA TYR A 107 9.18 8.89 14.22
C TYR A 107 7.83 9.64 14.21
N LEU A 108 6.88 9.24 15.07
CA LEU A 108 5.58 9.91 15.16
C LEU A 108 5.72 11.36 15.66
N GLU A 109 6.59 11.61 16.63
CA GLU A 109 6.93 12.97 17.10
C GLU A 109 7.60 13.81 16.01
N ALA A 110 8.48 13.21 15.21
CA ALA A 110 9.10 13.86 14.06
C ALA A 110 8.06 14.23 12.98
N MET A 111 7.10 13.34 12.70
CA MET A 111 6.00 13.62 11.77
C MET A 111 5.10 14.75 12.27
N TRP A 112 4.79 14.78 13.58
CA TRP A 112 4.09 15.90 14.19
C TRP A 112 4.84 17.23 14.01
N SER A 113 6.15 17.24 14.28
CA SER A 113 7.00 18.42 14.10
C SER A 113 7.05 18.88 12.64
N GLN A 114 7.12 17.93 11.70
CA GLN A 114 7.06 18.21 10.27
C GLN A 114 5.73 18.83 9.85
N ILE A 115 4.60 18.32 10.36
CA ILE A 115 3.27 18.90 10.09
C ILE A 115 3.23 20.38 10.50
N LEU A 116 3.69 20.72 11.70
CA LEU A 116 3.67 22.11 12.19
C LEU A 116 4.55 23.04 11.31
N SER A 117 5.74 22.56 10.92
CA SER A 117 6.65 23.29 10.04
C SER A 117 6.04 23.53 8.65
N GLU A 118 5.44 22.50 8.04
CA GLU A 118 4.80 22.61 6.72
C GLU A 118 3.52 23.45 6.77
N ALA A 119 2.72 23.33 7.83
CA ALA A 119 1.53 24.15 8.06
C ALA A 119 1.91 25.64 8.14
N GLN A 120 2.98 25.98 8.85
CA GLN A 120 3.47 27.35 8.93
C GLN A 120 3.89 27.90 7.55
N LYS A 121 4.59 27.09 6.73
CA LYS A 121 4.98 27.49 5.35
C LYS A 121 3.77 27.73 4.44
N LEU A 122 2.70 26.96 4.64
CA LEU A 122 1.47 27.05 3.87
C LEU A 122 0.46 28.06 4.44
N GLY A 123 0.76 28.68 5.59
CA GLY A 123 -0.15 29.62 6.26
C GLY A 123 -1.39 28.96 6.86
N LEU A 124 -1.33 27.66 7.19
CA LEU A 124 -2.44 26.92 7.80
C LEU A 124 -2.48 27.15 9.32
N SER A 125 -3.69 27.35 9.84
CA SER A 125 -3.93 27.45 11.28
C SER A 125 -4.13 26.06 11.88
N ILE A 126 -3.13 25.57 12.62
CA ILE A 126 -3.20 24.32 13.39
C ILE A 126 -2.88 24.65 14.84
N SER A 127 -3.77 24.26 15.75
CA SER A 127 -3.58 24.41 17.20
C SER A 127 -3.77 23.07 17.92
N ILE A 128 -3.18 22.94 19.10
CA ILE A 128 -3.34 21.77 19.95
C ILE A 128 -3.88 22.18 21.32
N ILE A 129 -4.84 21.42 21.82
CA ILE A 129 -5.41 21.55 23.16
C ILE A 129 -5.07 20.26 23.91
N GLN A 130 -4.35 20.40 25.02
CA GLN A 130 -4.06 19.28 25.89
C GLN A 130 -5.20 19.03 26.87
N ASP A 131 -6.18 18.21 26.47
CA ASP A 131 -7.36 17.89 27.29
C ASP A 131 -7.99 16.56 26.83
N GLU A 132 -8.93 16.03 27.60
CA GLU A 132 -9.73 14.86 27.26
C GLU A 132 -11.17 15.29 26.95
N VAL A 133 -11.65 14.91 25.77
CA VAL A 133 -13.06 15.07 25.39
C VAL A 133 -13.88 13.98 26.07
N SER A 134 -14.90 14.37 26.82
CA SER A 134 -15.80 13.49 27.55
C SER A 134 -17.20 13.40 26.94
N ASP A 135 -17.62 14.42 26.18
CA ASP A 135 -18.93 14.48 25.53
C ASP A 135 -18.89 15.12 24.14
N ILE A 136 -19.87 14.81 23.31
CA ILE A 136 -20.11 15.39 21.99
C ILE A 136 -21.61 15.59 21.75
N ASP A 137 -21.96 16.77 21.26
CA ASP A 137 -23.31 17.12 20.80
C ASP A 137 -23.28 17.56 19.34
N ARG A 138 -24.38 17.30 18.63
CA ARG A 138 -24.61 17.80 17.28
C ARG A 138 -25.83 18.71 17.28
N HIS A 139 -25.68 19.91 16.73
CA HIS A 139 -26.72 20.94 16.66
C HIS A 139 -27.48 20.88 15.34
N ASP A 140 -28.67 21.50 15.30
CA ASP A 140 -29.55 21.52 14.13
C ASP A 140 -28.93 22.23 12.91
N ASN A 141 -28.05 23.21 13.16
CA ASN A 141 -27.26 23.89 12.12
C ASN A 141 -26.14 23.00 11.52
N GLY A 142 -25.98 21.77 12.00
CA GLY A 142 -25.01 20.79 11.52
C GLY A 142 -23.60 20.94 12.10
N THR A 143 -23.38 21.82 13.08
CA THR A 143 -22.12 21.91 13.83
C THR A 143 -22.13 20.98 15.05
N PHE A 144 -20.95 20.77 15.63
CA PHE A 144 -20.75 19.99 16.84
C PHE A 144 -20.29 20.87 18.00
N THR A 145 -20.50 20.36 19.21
CA THR A 145 -19.82 20.88 20.42
C THR A 145 -19.21 19.70 21.15
N LEU A 146 -17.91 19.78 21.41
CA LEU A 146 -17.17 18.83 22.22
C LEU A 146 -17.03 19.40 23.63
N THR A 147 -17.31 18.59 24.64
CA THR A 147 -17.13 18.99 26.04
C THR A 147 -15.93 18.26 26.62
N PHE A 148 -15.08 19.01 27.30
CA PHE A 148 -13.92 18.47 28.01
C PHE A 148 -14.29 17.99 29.42
N GLY A 149 -13.42 17.19 30.05
CA GLY A 149 -13.64 16.71 31.42
C GLY A 149 -13.92 17.82 32.45
N GLY A 150 -13.37 19.03 32.23
CA GLY A 150 -13.62 20.22 33.06
C GLY A 150 -14.89 21.03 32.74
N GLY A 151 -15.72 20.59 31.78
CA GLY A 151 -16.96 21.27 31.39
C GLY A 151 -16.81 22.39 30.35
N ASN A 152 -15.58 22.69 29.94
CA ASN A 152 -15.29 23.61 28.83
C ASN A 152 -15.78 23.02 27.49
N ASN A 153 -16.22 23.89 26.59
CA ASN A 153 -16.81 23.49 25.31
C ASN A 153 -15.98 23.98 24.12
N LEU A 154 -15.90 23.18 23.07
CA LEU A 154 -15.23 23.46 21.82
C LEU A 154 -16.19 23.23 20.63
N PRO A 155 -16.60 24.29 19.90
CA PRO A 155 -17.41 24.12 18.70
C PRO A 155 -16.57 23.60 17.52
N ALA A 156 -17.20 22.85 16.61
CA ALA A 156 -16.55 22.30 15.43
C ALA A 156 -17.51 22.16 14.24
N ARG A 157 -16.99 22.28 13.01
CA ARG A 157 -17.75 21.97 11.79
C ARG A 157 -17.75 20.47 11.50
N SER A 158 -16.59 19.86 11.68
CA SER A 158 -16.32 18.44 11.45
C SER A 158 -15.46 17.90 12.59
N VAL A 159 -15.70 16.65 12.98
CA VAL A 159 -15.01 15.97 14.08
C VAL A 159 -14.47 14.63 13.61
N ILE A 160 -13.21 14.36 13.91
CA ILE A 160 -12.55 13.08 13.65
C ILE A 160 -12.18 12.48 15.01
N LEU A 161 -12.78 11.34 15.35
CA LEU A 161 -12.42 10.58 16.55
C LEU A 161 -11.32 9.56 16.21
N ALA A 162 -10.07 9.96 16.43
CA ALA A 162 -8.86 9.17 16.20
C ALA A 162 -8.32 8.59 17.52
N LEU A 163 -9.19 7.90 18.28
CA LEU A 163 -8.99 7.56 19.70
C LEU A 163 -7.98 6.43 19.95
N GLY A 164 -7.39 5.85 18.91
CA GLY A 164 -6.46 4.73 19.02
C GLY A 164 -7.16 3.41 19.35
N ASN A 165 -6.40 2.47 19.93
CA ASN A 165 -6.89 1.14 20.26
C ASN A 165 -7.30 1.06 21.72
N PHE A 166 -8.44 0.42 21.98
CA PHE A 166 -8.89 0.07 23.33
C PHE A 166 -8.44 -1.35 23.65
N THR A 167 -7.99 -1.58 24.88
CA THR A 167 -7.61 -2.91 25.37
C THR A 167 -8.87 -3.69 25.73
N SER A 168 -8.93 -4.96 25.36
CA SER A 168 -10.03 -5.83 25.79
C SER A 168 -9.70 -6.44 27.15
N THR A 169 -10.69 -6.41 28.04
CA THR A 169 -10.65 -7.05 29.36
C THR A 169 -11.88 -7.94 29.45
N LEU A 170 -11.72 -9.23 29.19
CA LEU A 170 -12.80 -10.22 29.19
C LEU A 170 -13.14 -10.68 30.61
N ASN A 171 -12.17 -10.63 31.54
CA ASN A 171 -12.34 -11.06 32.92
C ASN A 171 -12.64 -9.87 33.83
N THR A 172 -13.68 -9.09 33.51
CA THR A 172 -14.03 -7.85 34.21
C THR A 172 -14.30 -8.02 35.70
N HIS A 173 -14.77 -9.20 36.11
CA HIS A 173 -15.00 -9.56 37.51
C HIS A 173 -13.71 -9.66 38.36
N LEU A 174 -12.53 -9.62 37.73
CA LEU A 174 -11.23 -9.67 38.39
C LEU A 174 -10.54 -8.30 38.51
N ILE A 175 -11.09 -7.23 37.92
CA ILE A 175 -10.42 -5.91 37.81
C ILE A 175 -9.98 -5.36 39.17
N ASP A 176 -10.80 -5.54 40.21
CA ASP A 176 -10.52 -5.01 41.55
C ASP A 176 -9.67 -5.97 42.42
N ARG A 177 -9.22 -7.09 41.87
CA ARG A 177 -8.47 -8.11 42.62
C ARG A 177 -6.97 -7.79 42.63
N PRO A 178 -6.29 -7.88 43.79
CA PRO A 178 -4.84 -7.66 43.87
C PRO A 178 -4.08 -8.58 42.92
N GLY A 179 -3.14 -8.03 42.16
CA GLY A 179 -2.32 -8.80 41.23
C GLY A 179 -2.95 -9.04 39.85
N PHE A 180 -4.18 -8.59 39.61
CA PHE A 180 -4.78 -8.60 38.27
C PHE A 180 -4.40 -7.35 37.47
N PHE A 181 -3.81 -7.57 36.30
CA PHE A 181 -3.51 -6.53 35.32
C PHE A 181 -4.47 -6.69 34.13
N PRO A 182 -5.43 -5.78 33.91
CA PRO A 182 -6.46 -5.90 32.87
C PRO A 182 -5.92 -5.73 31.43
N SER A 183 -4.64 -5.36 31.30
CA SER A 183 -3.91 -5.14 30.05
C SER A 183 -2.40 -5.17 30.32
N PRO A 184 -1.56 -5.62 29.35
CA PRO A 184 -0.12 -5.47 29.46
C PRO A 184 0.35 -4.05 29.14
N TRP A 185 -0.51 -3.14 28.70
CA TRP A 185 -0.16 -1.80 28.24
C TRP A 185 -0.53 -0.70 29.26
N PRO A 186 0.36 0.26 29.57
CA PRO A 186 1.77 0.28 29.16
C PRO A 186 2.58 -0.81 29.86
N THR A 187 3.59 -1.37 29.22
CA THR A 187 4.34 -2.53 29.78
C THR A 187 5.12 -2.18 31.05
N SER A 188 5.50 -0.92 31.24
CA SER A 188 6.15 -0.45 32.46
C SER A 188 5.38 -0.78 33.74
N GLN A 189 4.05 -0.88 33.70
CA GLN A 189 3.25 -1.24 34.87
C GLN A 189 3.59 -2.63 35.42
N LEU A 190 4.09 -3.53 34.56
CA LEU A 190 4.43 -4.91 34.92
C LEU A 190 5.67 -4.99 35.81
N THR A 191 6.42 -3.90 35.98
CA THR A 191 7.53 -3.80 36.94
C THR A 191 7.06 -3.87 38.41
N ALA A 192 5.76 -3.70 38.66
CA ALA A 192 5.16 -3.91 39.97
C ALA A 192 5.10 -5.39 40.39
N ILE A 193 5.26 -6.33 39.45
CA ILE A 193 5.25 -7.77 39.73
C ILE A 193 6.62 -8.17 40.31
N PRO A 194 6.68 -8.85 41.48
CA PRO A 194 7.92 -9.36 42.04
C PRO A 194 8.66 -10.26 41.06
N THR A 195 9.99 -10.15 41.03
CA THR A 195 10.81 -10.86 40.04
C THR A 195 10.75 -12.37 40.16
N ASP A 196 10.40 -12.92 41.31
CA ASP A 196 10.35 -14.36 41.60
C ASP A 196 8.93 -14.95 41.60
N ALA A 197 7.89 -14.11 41.48
CA ALA A 197 6.50 -14.56 41.54
C ALA A 197 6.06 -15.34 40.28
N SER A 198 5.16 -16.30 40.42
CA SER A 198 4.53 -16.93 39.25
C SER A 198 3.51 -15.98 38.61
N VAL A 199 3.45 -15.98 37.27
CA VAL A 199 2.61 -15.09 36.48
C VAL A 199 1.81 -15.89 35.45
N LEU A 200 0.50 -15.74 35.48
CA LEU A 200 -0.40 -16.26 34.45
C LEU A 200 -0.74 -15.16 33.44
N ILE A 201 -0.48 -15.38 32.17
CA ILE A 201 -0.77 -14.43 31.09
C ILE A 201 -1.91 -15.00 30.25
N ILE A 202 -3.06 -14.33 30.28
CA ILE A 202 -4.25 -14.74 29.52
C ILE A 202 -4.11 -14.23 28.08
N GLY A 203 -3.99 -15.15 27.15
CA GLY A 203 -3.62 -14.92 25.76
C GLY A 203 -2.22 -15.47 25.46
N SER A 204 -1.98 -15.77 24.19
CA SER A 204 -0.71 -16.34 23.73
C SER A 204 -0.16 -15.65 22.48
N ARG A 205 -0.74 -14.51 22.07
CA ARG A 205 -0.37 -13.75 20.86
C ARG A 205 0.68 -12.67 21.16
N LEU A 206 0.91 -11.78 20.20
CA LEU A 206 1.96 -10.76 20.25
C LEU A 206 1.94 -9.88 21.51
N SER A 207 0.78 -9.53 22.07
CA SER A 207 0.74 -8.78 23.34
C SER A 207 1.17 -9.61 24.56
N ALA A 208 0.90 -10.92 24.57
CA ALA A 208 1.38 -11.83 25.61
C ALA A 208 2.91 -12.03 25.49
N VAL A 209 3.40 -12.14 24.25
CA VAL A 209 4.83 -12.15 23.93
C VAL A 209 5.50 -10.88 24.42
N ASP A 210 4.94 -9.71 24.11
CA ASP A 210 5.46 -8.42 24.58
C ASP A 210 5.52 -8.37 26.12
N ALA A 211 4.50 -8.86 26.82
CA ALA A 211 4.48 -8.93 28.29
C ALA A 211 5.57 -9.85 28.87
N ALA A 212 5.70 -11.09 28.36
CA ALA A 212 6.70 -12.05 28.84
C ALA A 212 8.13 -11.58 28.56
N LEU A 213 8.39 -11.03 27.37
CA LEU A 213 9.70 -10.50 27.01
C LEU A 213 10.04 -9.25 27.81
N PHE A 214 9.04 -8.41 28.13
CA PHE A 214 9.25 -7.27 29.02
C PHE A 214 9.63 -7.73 30.43
N LEU A 215 8.90 -8.68 31.02
CA LEU A 215 9.22 -9.25 32.34
C LEU A 215 10.62 -9.86 32.37
N SER A 216 10.94 -10.72 31.39
CA SER A 216 12.25 -11.36 31.26
C SER A 216 13.38 -10.32 31.13
N LYS A 217 13.22 -9.29 30.29
CA LYS A 217 14.20 -8.22 30.12
C LYS A 217 14.43 -7.41 31.41
N ASN A 218 13.42 -7.32 32.27
CA ASN A 218 13.49 -6.63 33.57
C ASN A 218 13.87 -7.58 34.73
N GLY A 219 14.43 -8.75 34.44
CA GLY A 219 15.04 -9.62 35.45
C GLY A 219 14.09 -10.58 36.14
N HIS A 220 12.84 -10.72 35.67
CA HIS A 220 11.91 -11.71 36.21
C HIS A 220 12.46 -13.14 36.03
N GLN A 221 12.52 -13.89 37.13
CA GLN A 221 12.98 -15.28 37.29
C GLN A 221 11.83 -16.25 37.59
N GLY A 222 10.66 -15.74 38.02
CA GLY A 222 9.47 -16.53 38.27
C GLY A 222 8.95 -17.27 37.04
N SER A 223 8.10 -18.28 37.27
CA SER A 223 7.47 -19.04 36.19
C SER A 223 6.36 -18.24 35.52
N MET A 224 6.34 -18.24 34.20
CA MET A 224 5.31 -17.61 33.39
C MET A 224 4.49 -18.68 32.68
N THR A 225 3.19 -18.48 32.59
CA THR A 225 2.31 -19.38 31.82
C THR A 225 1.42 -18.59 30.88
N PHE A 226 1.50 -18.88 29.57
CA PHE A 226 0.50 -18.44 28.61
C PHE A 226 -0.70 -19.37 28.63
N MET A 227 -1.89 -18.84 28.89
CA MET A 227 -3.14 -19.58 28.78
C MET A 227 -3.99 -19.00 27.65
N SER A 228 -4.42 -19.84 26.70
CA SER A 228 -5.33 -19.42 25.63
C SER A 228 -6.25 -20.54 25.19
N ARG A 229 -7.37 -20.23 24.53
CA ARG A 229 -8.32 -21.25 24.02
C ARG A 229 -7.65 -22.36 23.20
N SER A 230 -6.63 -22.03 22.40
CA SER A 230 -5.95 -23.00 21.55
C SER A 230 -4.66 -23.57 22.13
N GLY A 231 -4.09 -22.98 23.19
CA GLY A 231 -2.77 -23.35 23.73
C GLY A 231 -1.64 -23.29 22.69
N ARG A 232 -1.68 -22.33 21.77
CA ARG A 232 -0.74 -22.24 20.63
C ARG A 232 -0.21 -20.83 20.45
N LEU A 233 1.01 -20.72 19.93
CA LEU A 233 1.70 -19.46 19.64
C LEU A 233 1.42 -18.97 18.20
N PRO A 234 1.61 -17.66 17.91
CA PRO A 234 1.66 -17.14 16.55
C PRO A 234 2.70 -17.87 15.70
N LYS A 235 2.48 -17.96 14.38
CA LYS A 235 3.53 -18.42 13.45
C LYS A 235 4.72 -17.45 13.47
N VAL A 236 5.90 -17.86 13.01
CA VAL A 236 7.08 -16.97 12.91
C VAL A 236 7.11 -16.29 11.55
N GLN A 237 7.35 -14.98 11.51
CA GLN A 237 7.44 -14.24 10.24
C GLN A 237 8.73 -14.61 9.49
N GLY A 238 8.63 -15.06 8.24
CA GLY A 238 9.77 -15.13 7.30
C GLY A 238 10.07 -13.78 6.65
N ASP A 239 11.08 -13.70 5.79
CA ASP A 239 11.37 -12.46 5.06
C ASP A 239 10.27 -12.14 4.03
N PRO A 240 10.01 -10.85 3.72
CA PRO A 240 9.11 -10.47 2.63
C PRO A 240 9.62 -10.96 1.28
N GLU A 241 8.77 -11.68 0.55
CA GLU A 241 9.06 -12.14 -0.81
C GLU A 241 8.07 -11.50 -1.80
N PRO A 242 8.48 -11.19 -3.04
CA PRO A 242 7.55 -10.83 -4.09
C PRO A 242 6.52 -11.92 -4.33
N TYR A 243 5.30 -11.55 -4.73
CA TYR A 243 4.26 -12.50 -5.12
C TYR A 243 3.96 -12.38 -6.62
N PRO A 244 4.50 -13.26 -7.48
CA PRO A 244 4.39 -13.13 -8.95
C PRO A 244 2.97 -13.14 -9.51
N ARG A 245 1.98 -13.56 -8.71
CA ARG A 245 0.57 -13.63 -9.09
C ARG A 245 -0.33 -12.68 -8.30
N ARG A 246 0.21 -11.58 -7.76
CA ARG A 246 -0.56 -10.58 -7.00
C ARG A 246 -1.87 -10.16 -7.70
N TYR A 247 -1.87 -10.01 -9.02
CA TYR A 247 -3.07 -9.66 -9.79
C TYR A 247 -4.26 -10.58 -9.53
N THR A 248 -4.06 -11.87 -9.21
CA THR A 248 -5.15 -12.82 -8.98
C THR A 248 -5.98 -12.48 -7.74
N LEU A 249 -5.36 -11.88 -6.71
CA LEU A 249 -6.05 -11.39 -5.52
C LEU A 249 -6.94 -10.18 -5.85
N HIS A 250 -6.47 -9.29 -6.72
CA HIS A 250 -7.27 -8.15 -7.18
C HIS A 250 -8.43 -8.60 -8.09
N THR A 251 -8.18 -9.57 -8.98
CA THR A 251 -9.23 -10.21 -9.79
C THR A 251 -10.27 -10.90 -8.91
N LEU A 252 -9.84 -11.65 -7.89
CA LEU A 252 -10.74 -12.29 -6.92
C LEU A 252 -11.62 -11.26 -6.19
N ALA A 253 -11.08 -10.11 -5.84
CA ALA A 253 -11.85 -9.03 -5.23
C ALA A 253 -12.97 -8.53 -6.16
N ARG A 254 -12.67 -8.33 -7.46
CA ARG A 254 -13.70 -7.92 -8.44
C ARG A 254 -14.72 -9.03 -8.71
N ASP A 255 -14.28 -10.27 -8.66
CA ASP A 255 -15.10 -11.46 -8.90
C ASP A 255 -16.16 -11.67 -7.81
N ILE A 256 -15.81 -11.44 -6.53
CA ILE A 256 -16.78 -11.50 -5.43
C ILE A 256 -17.62 -10.22 -5.31
N GLU A 257 -17.10 -9.05 -5.73
CA GLU A 257 -17.88 -7.82 -5.78
C GLU A 257 -19.01 -7.92 -6.81
N SER A 258 -18.71 -8.55 -7.95
CA SER A 258 -19.68 -8.73 -9.03
C SER A 258 -20.70 -9.84 -8.73
N ASN A 259 -20.29 -10.85 -7.96
CA ASN A 259 -21.15 -11.93 -7.51
C ASN A 259 -20.82 -12.31 -6.06
N PRO A 260 -21.51 -11.74 -5.05
CA PRO A 260 -21.21 -11.99 -3.64
C PRO A 260 -21.77 -13.33 -3.11
N ALA A 261 -22.50 -14.09 -3.94
CA ALA A 261 -22.98 -15.40 -3.54
C ALA A 261 -21.79 -16.32 -3.21
N ASP A 262 -21.90 -17.02 -2.08
CA ASP A 262 -20.88 -17.93 -1.56
C ASP A 262 -19.47 -17.34 -1.47
N ALA A 263 -19.37 -16.01 -1.29
CA ALA A 263 -18.09 -15.29 -1.28
C ALA A 263 -17.08 -15.89 -0.30
N LEU A 264 -17.50 -16.31 0.90
CA LEU A 264 -16.60 -16.93 1.88
C LEU A 264 -15.98 -18.23 1.35
N VAL A 265 -16.77 -19.08 0.69
CA VAL A 265 -16.30 -20.36 0.13
C VAL A 265 -15.32 -20.10 -1.00
N ARG A 266 -15.69 -19.24 -1.95
CA ARG A 266 -14.84 -18.88 -3.09
C ARG A 266 -13.53 -18.22 -2.66
N LEU A 267 -13.58 -17.30 -1.71
CA LEU A 267 -12.39 -16.69 -1.10
C LEU A 267 -11.48 -17.74 -0.49
N THR A 268 -12.04 -18.64 0.31
CA THR A 268 -11.26 -19.69 0.97
C THR A 268 -10.61 -20.61 -0.05
N THR A 269 -11.37 -21.14 -1.02
CA THR A 269 -10.86 -22.02 -2.08
C THR A 269 -9.75 -21.35 -2.87
N ARG A 270 -9.99 -20.14 -3.38
CA ARG A 270 -9.01 -19.46 -4.25
C ARG A 270 -7.75 -19.04 -3.50
N LEU A 271 -7.87 -18.63 -2.24
CA LEU A 271 -6.69 -18.35 -1.41
C LEU A 271 -5.89 -19.63 -1.12
N MET A 272 -6.56 -20.76 -0.88
CA MET A 272 -5.88 -22.05 -0.70
C MET A 272 -5.18 -22.50 -1.99
N ASP A 273 -5.79 -22.34 -3.17
CA ASP A 273 -5.17 -22.66 -4.46
C ASP A 273 -3.90 -21.82 -4.70
N GLU A 274 -3.94 -20.52 -4.36
CA GLU A 274 -2.76 -19.65 -4.49
C GLU A 274 -1.66 -20.02 -3.47
N ILE A 275 -2.04 -20.43 -2.24
CA ILE A 275 -1.08 -20.91 -1.24
C ILE A 275 -0.45 -22.23 -1.68
N ASP A 276 -1.23 -23.16 -2.21
CA ASP A 276 -0.74 -24.43 -2.76
C ASP A 276 0.29 -24.19 -3.87
N GLY A 277 0.00 -23.24 -4.78
CA GLY A 277 0.86 -22.88 -5.89
C GLY A 277 2.21 -22.31 -5.46
N VAL A 278 2.26 -21.42 -4.46
CA VAL A 278 3.53 -20.85 -3.98
C VAL A 278 4.32 -21.80 -3.08
N ASN A 279 3.64 -22.76 -2.44
CA ASN A 279 4.28 -23.74 -1.56
C ASN A 279 4.56 -25.07 -2.25
N HIS A 280 4.32 -25.18 -3.57
CA HIS A 280 4.53 -26.39 -4.37
C HIS A 280 3.86 -27.64 -3.79
N GLY A 281 2.66 -27.48 -3.24
CA GLY A 281 1.91 -28.57 -2.61
C GLY A 281 2.41 -29.00 -1.22
N ASP A 282 3.39 -28.31 -0.63
CA ASP A 282 3.80 -28.55 0.75
C ASP A 282 2.76 -27.94 1.71
N TRP A 283 2.23 -28.75 2.62
CA TRP A 283 1.26 -28.34 3.66
C TRP A 283 1.78 -28.62 5.07
N THR A 284 3.07 -28.89 5.24
CA THR A 284 3.70 -29.19 6.54
C THR A 284 3.52 -28.05 7.55
N TRP A 285 3.46 -26.80 7.09
CA TRP A 285 3.23 -25.61 7.92
C TRP A 285 1.84 -25.58 8.63
N LEU A 286 0.86 -26.36 8.15
CA LEU A 286 -0.44 -26.55 8.81
C LEU A 286 -0.43 -27.66 9.87
N GLN A 287 0.58 -28.53 9.86
CA GLN A 287 0.62 -29.68 10.75
C GLN A 287 0.63 -29.25 12.22
N LYS A 288 -0.06 -30.04 13.05
CA LYS A 288 -0.01 -29.88 14.50
C LYS A 288 1.23 -30.61 15.01
N HIS A 289 2.02 -29.92 15.82
CA HIS A 289 3.16 -30.54 16.51
C HIS A 289 2.75 -31.04 17.89
N ALA A 290 3.60 -31.91 18.47
CA ALA A 290 3.36 -32.52 19.78
C ALA A 290 3.34 -31.51 20.94
N SER A 291 4.01 -30.35 20.79
CA SER A 291 4.03 -29.30 21.81
C SER A 291 4.21 -27.91 21.17
N PRO A 292 3.83 -26.83 21.88
CA PRO A 292 4.11 -25.45 21.45
C PRO A 292 5.60 -25.16 21.26
N LEU A 293 6.47 -25.79 22.06
CA LEU A 293 7.93 -25.73 21.90
C LEU A 293 8.36 -26.28 20.54
N ALA A 294 7.93 -27.51 20.20
CA ALA A 294 8.29 -28.16 18.95
C ALA A 294 7.73 -27.40 17.73
N GLU A 295 6.53 -26.83 17.84
CA GLU A 295 5.96 -25.98 16.80
C GLU A 295 6.77 -24.70 16.58
N LEU A 296 7.13 -23.98 17.65
CA LEU A 296 7.91 -22.75 17.55
C LEU A 296 9.31 -23.00 16.97
N GLN A 297 9.95 -24.12 17.32
CA GLN A 297 11.23 -24.53 16.74
C GLN A 297 11.13 -24.77 15.23
N ALA A 298 10.09 -25.50 14.79
CA ALA A 298 9.86 -25.75 13.37
C ALA A 298 9.54 -24.47 12.59
N ASP A 299 8.66 -23.62 13.12
CA ASP A 299 8.30 -22.34 12.51
C ASP A 299 9.51 -21.40 12.40
N LEU A 300 10.34 -21.34 13.44
CA LEU A 300 11.56 -20.52 13.46
C LEU A 300 12.60 -21.02 12.45
N HIS A 301 12.75 -22.34 12.33
CA HIS A 301 13.63 -22.94 11.33
C HIS A 301 13.14 -22.63 9.90
N ALA A 302 11.85 -22.84 9.63
CA ALA A 302 11.26 -22.55 8.32
C ALA A 302 11.40 -21.07 7.94
N ALA A 303 11.16 -20.14 8.88
CA ALA A 303 11.31 -18.71 8.65
C ALA A 303 12.77 -18.33 8.33
N LYS A 304 13.74 -18.84 9.10
CA LYS A 304 15.18 -18.57 8.86
C LYS A 304 15.72 -19.23 7.58
N ALA A 305 15.12 -20.34 7.15
CA ALA A 305 15.51 -21.06 5.94
C ALA A 305 14.83 -20.51 4.66
N GLY A 306 13.92 -19.54 4.78
CA GLY A 306 13.16 -19.01 3.64
C GLY A 306 12.04 -19.94 3.16
N ASN A 307 11.64 -20.94 3.95
CA ASN A 307 10.63 -21.95 3.55
C ASN A 307 9.20 -21.57 3.98
N ALA A 308 8.92 -20.27 4.15
CA ALA A 308 7.63 -19.77 4.64
C ALA A 308 6.78 -19.12 3.52
N HIS A 309 6.87 -19.65 2.30
CA HIS A 309 6.27 -19.05 1.09
C HIS A 309 4.76 -18.82 1.18
N TRP A 310 4.02 -19.66 1.92
CA TRP A 310 2.58 -19.47 2.16
C TRP A 310 2.23 -18.08 2.75
N GLN A 311 3.16 -17.46 3.49
CA GLN A 311 2.97 -16.14 4.08
C GLN A 311 2.84 -15.05 3.01
N THR A 312 3.49 -15.25 1.87
CA THR A 312 3.53 -14.30 0.76
C THR A 312 2.13 -14.00 0.21
N VAL A 313 1.28 -15.02 0.05
CA VAL A 313 -0.12 -14.85 -0.36
C VAL A 313 -0.89 -14.03 0.68
N LEU A 314 -0.80 -14.41 1.97
CA LEU A 314 -1.53 -13.71 3.03
C LEU A 314 -1.09 -12.25 3.17
N ARG A 315 0.21 -11.94 3.07
CA ARG A 315 0.72 -10.57 3.11
C ARG A 315 0.13 -9.71 1.99
N HIS A 316 0.11 -10.24 0.77
CA HIS A 316 -0.39 -9.52 -0.41
C HIS A 316 -1.91 -9.35 -0.45
N THR A 317 -2.67 -9.98 0.46
CA THR A 317 -4.10 -9.64 0.63
C THR A 317 -4.34 -8.30 1.33
N ALA A 318 -3.33 -7.68 1.98
CA ALA A 318 -3.52 -6.43 2.73
C ALA A 318 -4.27 -5.31 1.98
N PRO A 319 -4.02 -5.04 0.68
CA PRO A 319 -4.76 -4.02 -0.06
C PRO A 319 -6.21 -4.40 -0.42
N VAL A 320 -6.57 -5.68 -0.38
CA VAL A 320 -7.88 -6.19 -0.88
C VAL A 320 -8.75 -6.82 0.22
N ILE A 321 -8.20 -7.08 1.39
CA ILE A 321 -8.90 -7.77 2.48
C ILE A 321 -10.18 -7.07 2.95
N GLU A 322 -10.19 -5.74 2.99
CA GLU A 322 -11.39 -4.98 3.36
C GLU A 322 -12.50 -5.17 2.33
N ARG A 323 -12.13 -5.30 1.04
CA ARG A 323 -13.08 -5.57 -0.06
C ARG A 323 -13.64 -6.98 0.06
N TYR A 324 -12.79 -7.96 0.41
CA TYR A 324 -13.22 -9.32 0.72
C TYR A 324 -14.25 -9.34 1.85
N TRP A 325 -13.94 -8.66 2.95
CA TRP A 325 -14.80 -8.59 4.12
C TRP A 325 -16.16 -7.94 3.83
N ARG A 326 -16.17 -6.82 3.09
CA ARG A 326 -17.38 -6.08 2.71
C ARG A 326 -18.36 -6.95 1.91
N CYS A 327 -17.86 -7.86 1.09
CA CYS A 327 -18.69 -8.74 0.25
C CYS A 327 -19.24 -9.96 0.98
N LEU A 328 -18.78 -10.26 2.19
CA LEU A 328 -19.33 -11.36 2.98
C LEU A 328 -20.73 -11.01 3.50
N SER A 329 -21.65 -11.96 3.43
CA SER A 329 -22.93 -11.84 4.13
C SER A 329 -22.71 -11.73 5.64
N LEU A 330 -23.63 -11.11 6.37
CA LEU A 330 -23.53 -10.99 7.82
C LEU A 330 -23.36 -12.35 8.52
N GLU A 331 -24.02 -13.39 8.02
CA GLU A 331 -23.87 -14.76 8.53
C GLU A 331 -22.47 -15.33 8.26
N SER A 332 -21.88 -15.03 7.10
CA SER A 332 -20.49 -15.41 6.79
C SER A 332 -19.49 -14.65 7.65
N GLN A 333 -19.73 -13.36 7.91
CA GLN A 333 -18.92 -12.56 8.83
C GLN A 333 -18.98 -13.12 10.26
N LYS A 334 -20.18 -13.42 10.77
CA LYS A 334 -20.38 -14.08 12.09
C LYS A 334 -19.63 -15.41 12.16
N LEU A 335 -19.79 -16.26 11.14
CA LEU A 335 -19.12 -17.55 11.06
C LEU A 335 -17.60 -17.37 11.07
N PHE A 336 -17.08 -16.43 10.28
CA PHE A 336 -15.66 -16.09 10.26
C PHE A 336 -15.15 -15.66 11.63
N MET A 337 -15.84 -14.73 12.29
CA MET A 337 -15.47 -14.23 13.62
C MET A 337 -15.47 -15.35 14.66
N ALA A 338 -16.47 -16.24 14.62
CA ALA A 338 -16.64 -17.32 15.58
C ALA A 338 -15.63 -18.47 15.38
N LYS A 339 -15.32 -18.85 14.13
CA LYS A 339 -14.56 -20.07 13.82
C LYS A 339 -13.17 -19.83 13.24
N PHE A 340 -12.99 -18.77 12.46
CA PHE A 340 -11.78 -18.57 11.64
C PHE A 340 -10.91 -17.40 12.09
N LEU A 341 -11.42 -16.46 12.88
CA LEU A 341 -10.63 -15.31 13.38
C LEU A 341 -9.37 -15.74 14.13
N SER A 342 -9.47 -16.73 15.02
CA SER A 342 -8.32 -17.16 15.82
C SER A 342 -7.20 -17.78 14.99
N PRO A 343 -7.48 -18.75 14.09
CA PRO A 343 -6.52 -19.19 13.09
C PRO A 343 -6.00 -18.04 12.23
N TRP A 344 -6.88 -17.21 11.68
CA TRP A 344 -6.52 -16.08 10.82
C TRP A 344 -5.46 -15.18 11.48
N MET A 345 -5.72 -14.73 12.71
CA MET A 345 -4.79 -13.87 13.44
C MET A 345 -3.44 -14.54 13.69
N ARG A 346 -3.42 -15.85 13.91
CA ARG A 346 -2.20 -16.61 14.15
C ARG A 346 -1.31 -16.72 12.90
N TYR A 347 -1.91 -16.98 11.75
CA TYR A 347 -1.18 -17.14 10.49
C TYR A 347 -0.81 -15.79 9.86
N ARG A 348 -1.66 -14.77 10.00
CA ARG A 348 -1.41 -13.43 9.42
C ARG A 348 -0.45 -12.60 10.26
N HIS A 349 -0.61 -12.60 11.58
CA HIS A 349 0.19 -11.76 12.48
C HIS A 349 1.24 -12.60 13.19
N GLY A 350 2.24 -13.02 12.42
CA GLY A 350 3.34 -13.82 12.94
C GLY A 350 4.21 -13.05 13.93
N MET A 351 5.04 -13.76 14.68
CA MET A 351 6.04 -13.21 15.58
C MET A 351 7.34 -12.90 14.82
N PRO A 352 7.98 -11.73 15.01
CA PRO A 352 9.30 -11.47 14.47
C PRO A 352 10.32 -12.53 14.93
N VAL A 353 11.23 -12.94 14.04
CA VAL A 353 12.25 -13.99 14.30
C VAL A 353 13.01 -13.76 15.60
N GLN A 354 13.36 -12.51 15.90
CA GLN A 354 14.09 -12.16 17.13
C GLN A 354 13.27 -12.39 18.42
N ASN A 355 11.96 -12.13 18.39
CA ASN A 355 11.08 -12.41 19.53
C ASN A 355 10.77 -13.90 19.62
N ALA A 356 10.62 -14.58 18.49
CA ALA A 356 10.42 -16.03 18.44
C ALA A 356 11.61 -16.78 19.05
N GLN A 357 12.84 -16.33 18.80
CA GLN A 357 14.03 -16.89 19.44
C GLN A 357 13.98 -16.70 20.98
N LYS A 358 13.69 -15.49 21.46
CA LYS A 358 13.64 -15.23 22.91
C LYS A 358 12.54 -16.03 23.62
N ILE A 359 11.36 -16.15 22.99
CA ILE A 359 10.27 -16.99 23.53
C ILE A 359 10.69 -18.47 23.51
N LEU A 360 11.36 -18.92 22.46
CA LEU A 360 11.88 -20.29 22.40
C LEU A 360 12.84 -20.56 23.56
N ASP A 361 13.76 -19.64 23.84
CA ASP A 361 14.72 -19.78 24.94
C ASP A 361 13.98 -19.91 26.29
N LEU A 362 12.94 -19.09 26.53
CA LEU A 362 12.10 -19.17 27.74
C LEU A 362 11.33 -20.49 27.87
N LEU A 363 10.88 -21.07 26.74
CA LEU A 363 10.22 -22.39 26.74
C LEU A 363 11.24 -23.50 27.03
N GLN A 364 12.46 -23.40 26.49
CA GLN A 364 13.52 -24.40 26.69
C GLN A 364 14.02 -24.43 28.13
N THR A 365 14.11 -23.29 28.80
CA THR A 365 14.46 -23.20 30.22
C THR A 365 13.30 -23.55 31.15
N SER A 366 12.12 -23.89 30.60
CA SER A 366 10.87 -24.09 31.35
C SER A 366 10.43 -22.90 32.19
N GLN A 367 10.99 -21.71 31.94
CA GLN A 367 10.54 -20.48 32.57
C GLN A 367 9.18 -20.04 32.02
N LEU A 368 8.90 -20.34 30.76
CA LEU A 368 7.59 -20.14 30.14
C LEU A 368 6.94 -21.49 29.81
N SER A 369 5.64 -21.61 30.07
CA SER A 369 4.79 -22.69 29.56
C SER A 369 3.62 -22.14 28.74
N VAL A 370 3.06 -22.95 27.84
CA VAL A 370 1.89 -22.57 27.02
C VAL A 370 0.85 -23.66 27.14
N VAL A 371 -0.33 -23.31 27.64
CA VAL A 371 -1.41 -24.24 27.95
C VAL A 371 -2.72 -23.78 27.31
N ALA A 372 -3.63 -24.74 27.08
CA ALA A 372 -4.98 -24.43 26.68
C ALA A 372 -5.88 -24.27 27.91
N GLY A 373 -6.72 -23.23 27.93
CA GLY A 373 -7.63 -22.93 29.02
C GLY A 373 -8.52 -21.74 28.68
N GLU A 374 -9.69 -21.68 29.32
CA GLU A 374 -10.72 -20.67 29.03
C GLU A 374 -11.29 -19.98 30.28
N ALA A 375 -11.13 -20.57 31.46
CA ALA A 375 -11.72 -20.10 32.69
C ALA A 375 -10.67 -19.82 33.76
N ILE A 376 -10.87 -18.71 34.46
CA ILE A 376 -10.10 -18.28 35.62
C ILE A 376 -11.08 -17.71 36.65
N HIS A 377 -10.78 -17.89 37.92
CA HIS A 377 -11.52 -17.27 39.01
C HIS A 377 -10.56 -16.84 40.12
N TRP A 378 -11.08 -16.05 41.04
CA TRP A 378 -10.39 -15.65 42.26
C TRP A 378 -10.82 -16.57 43.40
N ASP A 379 -9.84 -17.17 44.08
CA ASP A 379 -10.06 -17.89 45.34
C ASP A 379 -10.01 -16.89 46.50
N GLU A 380 -11.14 -16.73 47.20
CA GLU A 380 -11.25 -15.77 48.31
C GLU A 380 -10.57 -16.26 49.59
N GLU A 381 -10.41 -17.57 49.78
CA GLU A 381 -9.78 -18.14 50.98
C GLU A 381 -8.25 -18.01 50.88
N GLU A 382 -7.70 -18.36 49.72
CA GLU A 382 -6.25 -18.36 49.49
C GLU A 382 -5.73 -17.03 48.93
N GLY A 383 -6.62 -16.16 48.44
CA GLY A 383 -6.26 -14.86 47.88
C GLY A 383 -5.41 -14.98 46.61
N ILE A 384 -5.76 -15.93 45.74
CA ILE A 384 -4.97 -16.29 44.54
C ILE A 384 -5.88 -16.51 43.33
N PHE A 385 -5.32 -16.34 42.13
CA PHE A 385 -6.03 -16.68 40.90
C PHE A 385 -5.87 -18.15 40.56
N VAL A 386 -6.98 -18.78 40.19
CA VAL A 386 -7.05 -20.20 39.89
C VAL A 386 -7.64 -20.40 38.50
N ALA A 387 -6.85 -20.99 37.60
CA ALA A 387 -7.22 -21.23 36.21
C ALA A 387 -7.32 -22.73 35.89
N GLN A 388 -8.38 -23.11 35.19
CA GLN A 388 -8.57 -24.49 34.73
C GLN A 388 -7.99 -24.66 33.33
N THR A 389 -7.03 -25.58 33.19
CA THR A 389 -6.28 -25.76 31.94
C THR A 389 -6.23 -27.23 31.52
N THR A 390 -5.76 -27.50 30.31
CA THR A 390 -5.53 -28.86 29.79
C THR A 390 -4.47 -29.63 30.57
N THR A 391 -3.64 -28.95 31.36
CA THR A 391 -2.59 -29.57 32.20
C THR A 391 -2.97 -29.63 33.67
N GLY A 392 -4.21 -29.30 34.01
CA GLY A 392 -4.71 -29.24 35.39
C GLY A 392 -4.99 -27.81 35.86
N MET A 393 -5.13 -27.64 37.17
CA MET A 393 -5.33 -26.34 37.80
C MET A 393 -3.99 -25.60 37.87
N ILE A 394 -4.00 -24.31 37.54
CA ILE A 394 -2.84 -23.43 37.67
C ILE A 394 -3.21 -22.32 38.65
N GLU A 395 -2.40 -22.19 39.69
CA GLU A 395 -2.50 -21.15 40.70
C GLU A 395 -1.44 -20.08 40.42
N ALA A 396 -1.84 -18.82 40.40
CA ALA A 396 -0.92 -17.70 40.19
C ALA A 396 -1.35 -16.48 41.02
N PRO A 397 -0.44 -15.83 41.75
CA PRO A 397 -0.73 -14.59 42.48
C PRO A 397 -0.85 -13.37 41.56
N TYR A 398 -0.31 -13.44 40.34
CA TYR A 398 -0.38 -12.37 39.36
C TYR A 398 -0.94 -12.86 38.03
N VAL A 399 -1.86 -12.08 37.46
CA VAL A 399 -2.49 -12.35 36.17
C VAL A 399 -2.36 -11.14 35.26
N ILE A 400 -1.93 -11.35 34.02
CA ILE A 400 -1.88 -10.32 32.98
C ILE A 400 -2.85 -10.69 31.86
N GLU A 401 -3.85 -9.84 31.60
CA GLU A 401 -4.79 -10.07 30.52
C GLU A 401 -4.29 -9.46 29.20
N ALA A 402 -3.91 -10.32 28.25
CA ALA A 402 -3.42 -9.97 26.92
C ALA A 402 -4.37 -10.48 25.80
N THR A 403 -5.67 -10.23 25.96
CA THR A 403 -6.75 -10.75 25.09
C THR A 403 -7.01 -9.91 23.83
N GLY A 404 -6.26 -8.82 23.63
CA GLY A 404 -6.20 -8.06 22.39
C GLY A 404 -6.99 -6.74 22.45
N GLN A 405 -7.62 -6.39 21.34
CA GLN A 405 -8.27 -5.10 21.17
C GLN A 405 -9.79 -5.19 21.31
N GLU A 406 -10.35 -4.25 22.05
CA GLU A 406 -11.79 -4.09 22.17
C GLU A 406 -12.35 -3.31 20.97
N SER A 407 -13.49 -3.78 20.47
CA SER A 407 -14.31 -3.02 19.53
C SER A 407 -15.79 -3.04 19.87
N ASP A 408 -16.21 -3.81 20.87
CA ASP A 408 -17.57 -3.77 21.36
C ASP A 408 -17.79 -2.46 22.10
N LEU A 409 -18.63 -1.60 21.56
CA LEU A 409 -18.81 -0.23 22.05
C LEU A 409 -19.34 -0.20 23.48
N ASP A 410 -20.09 -1.23 23.91
CA ASP A 410 -20.62 -1.34 25.26
C ASP A 410 -19.55 -1.70 26.29
N ARG A 411 -18.46 -2.35 25.85
CA ARG A 411 -17.32 -2.74 26.70
C ARG A 411 -16.20 -1.71 26.73
N ILE A 412 -16.24 -0.70 25.86
CA ILE A 412 -15.21 0.36 25.86
C ILE A 412 -15.53 1.38 26.96
N PRO A 413 -14.65 1.57 27.97
CA PRO A 413 -14.89 2.49 29.08
C PRO A 413 -14.52 3.93 28.68
N SER A 414 -15.18 4.48 27.65
CA SER A 414 -14.98 5.85 27.17
C SER A 414 -16.29 6.64 27.26
N PRO A 415 -16.36 7.69 28.12
CA PRO A 415 -17.54 8.55 28.22
C PRO A 415 -17.95 9.15 26.87
N LEU A 416 -16.97 9.55 26.05
CA LEU A 416 -17.19 10.11 24.73
C LEU A 416 -17.88 9.10 23.79
N ILE A 417 -17.41 7.86 23.74
CA ILE A 417 -18.02 6.81 22.89
C ILE A 417 -19.43 6.50 23.39
N GLN A 418 -19.59 6.31 24.71
CA GLN A 418 -20.90 6.04 25.32
C GLN A 418 -21.90 7.17 25.04
N SER A 419 -21.44 8.42 25.06
CA SER A 419 -22.28 9.56 24.72
C SER A 419 -22.64 9.60 23.24
N ALA A 420 -21.65 9.41 22.35
CA ALA A 420 -21.87 9.38 20.91
C ALA A 420 -22.88 8.29 20.50
N VAL A 421 -22.83 7.10 21.13
CA VAL A 421 -23.80 6.02 20.92
C VAL A 421 -25.18 6.41 21.47
N ARG A 422 -25.25 6.87 22.73
CA ARG A 422 -26.52 7.25 23.39
C ARG A 422 -27.27 8.36 22.64
N LYS A 423 -26.54 9.30 22.05
CA LYS A 423 -27.06 10.43 21.27
C LYS A 423 -27.29 10.09 19.79
N GLY A 424 -27.08 8.83 19.37
CA GLY A 424 -27.32 8.38 17.99
C GLY A 424 -26.34 8.93 16.95
N LEU A 425 -25.19 9.47 17.38
CA LEU A 425 -24.14 9.94 16.49
C LEU A 425 -23.31 8.78 15.94
N PHE A 426 -23.15 7.73 16.75
CA PHE A 426 -22.58 6.44 16.37
C PHE A 426 -23.66 5.35 16.37
N THR A 427 -23.79 4.66 15.25
CA THR A 427 -24.58 3.43 15.14
C THR A 427 -23.65 2.23 15.34
N PRO A 428 -23.90 1.32 16.29
CA PRO A 428 -23.10 0.11 16.45
C PRO A 428 -23.18 -0.79 15.21
N HIS A 429 -22.04 -1.31 14.75
CA HIS A 429 -21.98 -2.30 13.69
C HIS A 429 -22.12 -3.72 14.27
N PRO A 430 -22.88 -4.65 13.64
CA PRO A 430 -23.09 -6.01 14.17
C PRO A 430 -21.82 -6.80 14.49
N MET A 431 -20.75 -6.58 13.71
CA MET A 431 -19.42 -7.21 13.89
C MET A 431 -18.47 -6.42 14.83
N GLY A 432 -19.02 -5.50 15.62
CA GLY A 432 -18.31 -4.63 16.54
C GLY A 432 -17.86 -3.32 15.90
N GLY A 433 -17.67 -2.30 16.72
CA GLY A 433 -17.31 -0.94 16.30
C GLY A 433 -18.53 -0.15 15.85
N VAL A 434 -18.27 0.95 15.16
CA VAL A 434 -19.23 1.88 14.59
C VAL A 434 -19.47 1.52 13.13
N ASP A 435 -20.73 1.56 12.70
CA ASP A 435 -21.10 1.50 11.29
C ASP A 435 -20.74 2.81 10.61
N VAL A 436 -19.78 2.72 9.69
CA VAL A 436 -19.26 3.86 8.94
C VAL A 436 -19.37 3.61 7.44
N SER A 437 -19.42 4.69 6.66
CA SER A 437 -19.26 4.61 5.21
C SER A 437 -17.92 3.96 4.87
N PHE A 438 -17.95 2.85 4.12
CA PHE A 438 -16.73 2.14 3.71
C PHE A 438 -15.71 3.05 2.99
N ASP A 439 -16.20 3.96 2.15
CA ASP A 439 -15.34 4.76 1.28
C ASP A 439 -14.81 6.04 1.96
N THR A 440 -15.41 6.48 3.07
CA THR A 440 -15.09 7.78 3.72
C THR A 440 -14.84 7.71 5.23
N LEU A 441 -15.18 6.58 5.86
CA LEU A 441 -15.27 6.39 7.32
C LEU A 441 -16.16 7.40 8.06
N ARG A 442 -17.06 8.06 7.34
CA ARG A 442 -18.06 8.93 7.96
C ARG A 442 -19.05 8.07 8.75
N ALA A 443 -19.29 8.45 10.00
CA ALA A 443 -20.32 7.85 10.84
C ALA A 443 -21.74 8.30 10.40
N SER A 444 -22.77 7.85 11.12
CA SER A 444 -24.16 8.17 10.83
C SER A 444 -24.44 9.68 10.85
N ALA A 445 -23.77 10.43 11.75
CA ALA A 445 -23.84 11.88 11.81
C ALA A 445 -22.95 12.56 10.73
N PRO A 446 -23.52 13.38 9.82
CA PRO A 446 -22.72 14.10 8.83
C PRO A 446 -21.71 15.04 9.50
N GLY A 447 -20.44 14.95 9.08
CA GLY A 447 -19.32 15.70 9.64
C GLY A 447 -18.58 14.97 10.77
N LEU A 448 -19.06 13.82 11.22
CA LEU A 448 -18.38 12.97 12.20
C LEU A 448 -17.70 11.78 11.52
N TYR A 449 -16.45 11.53 11.86
CA TYR A 449 -15.61 10.46 11.32
C TYR A 449 -14.93 9.70 12.45
N THR A 450 -14.62 8.42 12.22
CA THR A 450 -13.84 7.59 13.16
C THR A 450 -13.00 6.57 12.40
N MET A 451 -11.94 6.06 13.02
CA MET A 451 -11.03 5.09 12.39
C MET A 451 -10.35 4.18 13.42
N GLY A 452 -9.52 3.24 12.96
CA GLY A 452 -8.82 2.29 13.83
C GLY A 452 -9.77 1.20 14.34
N SER A 453 -9.56 0.71 15.57
CA SER A 453 -10.34 -0.43 16.09
C SER A 453 -11.85 -0.18 16.12
N LEU A 454 -12.27 1.09 16.18
CA LEU A 454 -13.68 1.49 16.14
C LEU A 454 -14.36 1.19 14.79
N THR A 455 -13.64 0.94 13.71
CA THR A 455 -14.26 0.62 12.40
C THR A 455 -14.07 -0.83 11.99
N ARG A 456 -13.69 -1.71 12.94
CA ARG A 456 -13.47 -3.14 12.72
C ARG A 456 -14.67 -3.85 12.09
N GLY A 457 -15.89 -3.45 12.43
CA GLY A 457 -17.09 -4.04 11.85
C GLY A 457 -17.19 -3.85 10.34
N THR A 458 -16.92 -2.63 9.86
CA THR A 458 -16.98 -2.27 8.44
C THR A 458 -15.73 -2.75 7.67
N HIS A 459 -14.55 -2.64 8.26
CA HIS A 459 -13.27 -2.83 7.55
C HIS A 459 -12.51 -4.10 7.91
N PHE A 460 -12.79 -4.72 9.05
CA PHE A 460 -12.08 -5.86 9.63
C PHE A 460 -10.58 -5.64 9.92
N TYR A 461 -9.80 -5.31 8.89
CA TYR A 461 -8.36 -5.10 8.95
C TYR A 461 -8.03 -3.61 9.19
N VAL A 462 -7.95 -3.23 10.48
CA VAL A 462 -7.92 -1.81 10.90
C VAL A 462 -6.70 -1.40 11.73
N SER A 463 -5.92 -2.36 12.23
CA SER A 463 -4.87 -2.10 13.23
C SER A 463 -3.47 -1.90 12.63
N ALA A 464 -3.29 -2.20 11.35
CA ALA A 464 -2.00 -2.10 10.68
C ALA A 464 -1.75 -0.65 10.20
N ILE A 465 -0.51 -0.17 10.27
CA ILE A 465 -0.19 1.24 9.98
C ILE A 465 -0.50 1.62 8.53
N ASP A 466 -0.26 0.72 7.58
CA ASP A 466 -0.63 0.91 6.17
C ASP A 466 -2.14 1.11 5.98
N ARG A 467 -2.97 0.51 6.85
CA ARG A 467 -4.42 0.70 6.85
C ARG A 467 -4.82 1.97 7.56
N VAL A 468 -4.16 2.32 8.66
CA VAL A 468 -4.34 3.62 9.32
C VAL A 468 -4.08 4.75 8.32
N ALA A 469 -2.98 4.70 7.55
CA ALA A 469 -2.66 5.67 6.52
C ALA A 469 -3.73 5.73 5.41
N ALA A 470 -4.21 4.58 4.91
CA ALA A 470 -5.27 4.53 3.91
C ALA A 470 -6.61 5.09 4.42
N HIS A 471 -6.96 4.78 5.66
CA HIS A 471 -8.20 5.24 6.28
C HIS A 471 -8.15 6.75 6.53
N ALA A 472 -7.01 7.26 7.01
CA ALA A 472 -6.75 8.68 7.13
C ALA A 472 -6.86 9.41 5.79
N ALA A 473 -6.34 8.79 4.71
CA ALA A 473 -6.43 9.36 3.38
C ALA A 473 -7.89 9.53 2.90
N ARG A 474 -8.73 8.50 3.12
CA ARG A 474 -10.17 8.55 2.80
C ARG A 474 -10.92 9.62 3.61
N ILE A 475 -10.59 9.77 4.90
CA ILE A 475 -11.18 10.81 5.75
C ILE A 475 -10.79 12.21 5.25
N ALA A 476 -9.51 12.44 5.01
CA ALA A 476 -9.01 13.73 4.54
C ALA A 476 -9.57 14.10 3.15
N ASP A 477 -9.62 13.14 2.21
CA ASP A 477 -10.28 13.31 0.91
C ASP A 477 -11.76 13.73 1.08
N ALA A 478 -12.50 13.06 1.97
CA ALA A 478 -13.89 13.39 2.24
C ALA A 478 -14.07 14.79 2.86
N LEU A 479 -13.14 15.23 3.72
CA LEU A 479 -13.16 16.56 4.35
C LEU A 479 -12.96 17.69 3.33
N VAL A 480 -12.17 17.47 2.28
CA VAL A 480 -11.93 18.46 1.21
C VAL A 480 -12.87 18.30 0.01
N GLY A 481 -13.87 17.42 0.11
CA GLY A 481 -14.87 17.19 -0.94
C GLY A 481 -14.35 16.44 -2.16
N GLU A 482 -13.26 15.69 -2.02
CA GLU A 482 -12.77 14.81 -3.08
C GLU A 482 -13.63 13.52 -3.17
N PRO A 483 -14.07 13.11 -4.39
CA PRO A 483 -14.79 11.86 -4.55
C PRO A 483 -13.93 10.65 -4.15
N PRO A 484 -14.50 9.58 -3.58
CA PRO A 484 -13.74 8.39 -3.24
C PRO A 484 -12.99 7.79 -4.42
N VAL A 485 -11.79 7.27 -4.16
CA VAL A 485 -10.97 6.59 -5.16
C VAL A 485 -11.45 5.15 -5.33
N LYS A 486 -11.71 4.75 -6.58
CA LYS A 486 -11.93 3.36 -6.97
C LYS A 486 -10.61 2.71 -7.40
N SER A 487 -10.32 1.52 -6.88
CA SER A 487 -9.24 0.67 -7.41
C SER A 487 -9.61 0.22 -8.83
N LEU A 488 -8.70 0.43 -9.78
CA LEU A 488 -8.93 0.17 -11.20
C LEU A 488 -8.05 -0.98 -11.64
N GLN A 489 -8.59 -1.87 -12.48
CA GLN A 489 -7.80 -2.84 -13.24
C GLN A 489 -7.46 -2.23 -14.61
N ILE A 490 -6.18 -2.02 -14.89
CA ILE A 490 -5.71 -1.19 -16.01
C ILE A 490 -4.95 -2.07 -16.99
N ALA A 491 -5.46 -2.20 -18.22
CA ALA A 491 -4.71 -2.81 -19.31
C ALA A 491 -3.73 -1.78 -19.89
N ILE A 492 -2.45 -2.14 -19.95
CA ILE A 492 -1.41 -1.36 -20.62
C ILE A 492 -0.95 -2.19 -21.83
N PHE A 493 -1.23 -1.69 -23.02
CA PHE A 493 -0.76 -2.24 -24.28
C PHE A 493 0.56 -1.56 -24.63
N LEU A 494 1.66 -2.30 -24.51
CA LEU A 494 3.01 -1.76 -24.70
C LEU A 494 3.47 -2.01 -26.15
N GLY A 495 3.94 -0.95 -26.79
CA GLY A 495 4.74 -1.04 -28.01
C GLY A 495 6.09 -1.72 -27.78
N ALA A 496 6.73 -2.09 -28.90
CA ALA A 496 8.03 -2.77 -28.92
C ALA A 496 9.24 -1.86 -28.59
N ASP A 497 9.03 -0.55 -28.50
CA ASP A 497 10.09 0.45 -28.45
C ASP A 497 10.55 0.76 -27.00
N LEU A 498 11.77 1.29 -26.88
CA LEU A 498 12.38 1.68 -25.60
C LEU A 498 11.53 2.69 -24.80
N ALA A 499 10.89 3.66 -25.44
CA ALA A 499 10.16 4.73 -24.74
C ALA A 499 8.89 4.19 -24.07
N SER A 500 8.17 3.29 -24.72
CA SER A 500 7.03 2.55 -24.14
C SER A 500 7.44 1.77 -22.89
N HIS A 501 8.58 1.09 -22.93
CA HIS A 501 9.09 0.31 -21.81
C HIS A 501 9.58 1.17 -20.64
N LEU A 502 10.28 2.27 -20.90
CA LEU A 502 10.68 3.23 -19.87
C LEU A 502 9.45 3.88 -19.20
N THR A 503 8.45 4.27 -20.00
CA THR A 503 7.17 4.79 -19.50
C THR A 503 6.47 3.77 -18.60
N ALA A 504 6.37 2.50 -19.03
CA ALA A 504 5.76 1.45 -18.23
C ALA A 504 6.53 1.17 -16.93
N SER A 505 7.87 1.16 -16.97
CA SER A 505 8.73 0.94 -15.79
C SER A 505 8.47 1.95 -14.67
N GLU A 506 8.11 3.18 -15.02
CA GLU A 506 7.78 4.24 -14.05
C GLU A 506 6.29 4.31 -13.70
N LEU A 507 5.42 4.06 -14.67
CA LEU A 507 3.97 4.16 -14.47
C LEU A 507 3.45 3.03 -13.58
N VAL A 508 3.89 1.79 -13.79
CA VAL A 508 3.44 0.60 -13.04
C VAL A 508 3.60 0.76 -11.51
N PRO A 509 4.78 1.07 -10.95
CA PRO A 509 4.92 1.22 -9.50
C PRO A 509 4.08 2.38 -8.94
N ARG A 510 3.88 3.48 -9.69
CA ARG A 510 3.01 4.59 -9.26
C ARG A 510 1.53 4.17 -9.22
N LEU A 511 1.07 3.45 -10.23
CA LEU A 511 -0.29 2.89 -10.25
C LEU A 511 -0.53 1.94 -9.07
N LEU A 512 0.44 1.08 -8.77
CA LEU A 512 0.38 0.15 -7.63
C LEU A 512 0.34 0.89 -6.28
N ALA A 513 1.09 1.99 -6.15
CA ALA A 513 1.11 2.82 -4.94
C ALA A 513 -0.26 3.50 -4.67
N GLU A 514 -0.97 3.92 -5.71
CA GLU A 514 -2.35 4.45 -5.60
C GLU A 514 -3.42 3.35 -5.44
N GLY A 515 -3.02 2.06 -5.45
CA GLY A 515 -3.91 0.93 -5.26
C GLY A 515 -4.61 0.44 -6.55
N HIS A 516 -4.13 0.83 -7.73
CA HIS A 516 -4.56 0.28 -9.01
C HIS A 516 -3.81 -1.01 -9.36
N MET A 517 -4.36 -1.83 -10.27
CA MET A 517 -3.76 -3.09 -10.72
C MET A 517 -3.49 -3.09 -12.23
N PRO A 518 -2.23 -2.93 -12.66
CA PRO A 518 -1.88 -2.97 -14.07
C PRO A 518 -1.74 -4.39 -14.62
N PHE A 519 -2.12 -4.57 -15.88
CA PHE A 519 -2.02 -5.78 -16.70
C PHE A 519 -1.32 -5.42 -18.00
N LEU A 520 -0.16 -6.02 -18.28
CA LEU A 520 0.67 -5.65 -19.42
C LEU A 520 0.45 -6.62 -20.58
N PHE A 521 0.20 -6.06 -21.76
CA PHE A 521 0.07 -6.79 -23.02
C PHE A 521 1.22 -6.35 -23.93
N LEU A 522 2.14 -7.27 -24.23
CA LEU A 522 3.34 -7.01 -25.02
C LEU A 522 3.12 -7.42 -26.48
N THR A 523 3.21 -6.46 -27.41
CA THR A 523 3.08 -6.77 -28.84
C THR A 523 4.38 -7.40 -29.38
N SER A 524 4.28 -8.54 -30.07
CA SER A 524 5.47 -9.25 -30.59
C SER A 524 6.06 -8.63 -31.86
N SER A 525 5.37 -7.69 -32.50
CA SER A 525 5.66 -7.23 -33.85
C SER A 525 6.40 -5.89 -33.89
N ASN A 526 7.47 -5.86 -34.70
CA ASN A 526 7.63 -4.79 -35.68
C ASN A 526 7.41 -5.43 -37.06
N PRO A 527 6.45 -4.96 -37.87
CA PRO A 527 6.22 -5.49 -39.20
C PRO A 527 7.17 -4.81 -40.19
N THR A 528 8.39 -5.33 -40.39
CA THR A 528 9.23 -4.81 -41.49
C THR A 528 10.18 -5.78 -42.16
N THR A 529 10.54 -6.92 -41.57
CA THR A 529 11.37 -7.90 -42.29
C THR A 529 10.47 -8.86 -43.07
N PRO A 530 10.42 -8.79 -44.42
CA PRO A 530 9.72 -9.81 -45.19
C PRO A 530 10.36 -11.17 -44.91
N ALA A 531 9.52 -12.18 -44.66
CA ALA A 531 9.99 -13.56 -44.50
C ALA A 531 10.72 -13.99 -45.79
N GLY A 532 12.05 -14.00 -45.75
CA GLY A 532 12.91 -14.54 -46.82
C GLY A 532 13.38 -13.57 -47.91
N GLY A 533 13.52 -12.26 -47.66
CA GLY A 533 14.13 -11.31 -48.62
C GLY A 533 15.06 -10.28 -47.96
N TYR A 534 16.00 -9.69 -48.73
CA TYR A 534 16.84 -8.57 -48.28
C TYR A 534 15.97 -7.36 -47.92
N ASP A 535 16.28 -6.71 -46.80
CA ASP A 535 15.58 -5.51 -46.34
C ASP A 535 16.00 -4.28 -47.17
N THR A 536 15.11 -3.80 -48.02
CA THR A 536 15.38 -2.73 -49.00
C THR A 536 15.23 -1.32 -48.42
N ARG A 537 14.92 -1.17 -47.13
CA ARG A 537 14.82 0.14 -46.48
C ARG A 537 16.18 0.83 -46.42
N PRO A 538 16.27 2.19 -46.42
CA PRO A 538 17.51 2.91 -46.17
C PRO A 538 18.24 2.43 -44.90
N PHE A 539 19.57 2.41 -44.92
CA PHE A 539 20.42 2.02 -43.80
C PHE A 539 20.02 2.74 -42.50
N GLU A 540 19.81 4.05 -42.56
CA GLU A 540 19.49 4.87 -41.38
C GLU A 540 18.15 4.48 -40.73
N LEU A 541 17.18 3.97 -41.52
CA LEU A 541 15.91 3.48 -40.98
C LEU A 541 16.04 2.08 -40.37
N ARG A 542 16.92 1.22 -40.90
CA ARG A 542 17.25 -0.07 -40.29
C ARG A 542 18.04 0.13 -38.99
N GLU A 543 18.99 1.05 -39.00
CA GLU A 543 19.77 1.48 -37.84
C GLU A 543 18.86 2.05 -36.74
N LEU A 544 17.89 2.90 -37.09
CA LEU A 544 16.88 3.39 -36.15
C LEU A 544 16.09 2.25 -35.51
N GLU A 545 15.61 1.29 -36.30
CA GLU A 545 14.89 0.14 -35.76
C GLU A 545 15.75 -0.73 -34.84
N PHE A 546 17.02 -0.95 -35.22
CA PHE A 546 17.95 -1.72 -34.40
C PHE A 546 18.11 -1.10 -33.01
N PHE A 547 18.35 0.21 -32.93
CA PHE A 547 18.51 0.91 -31.64
C PHE A 547 17.21 1.13 -30.88
N GLU A 548 16.07 1.38 -31.54
CA GLU A 548 14.78 1.61 -30.87
C GLU A 548 14.18 0.34 -30.27
N SER A 549 14.42 -0.83 -30.88
CA SER A 549 13.70 -2.07 -30.53
C SER A 549 14.61 -3.30 -30.44
N GLU A 550 15.49 -3.55 -31.41
CA GLU A 550 16.24 -4.82 -31.45
C GLU A 550 17.29 -4.94 -30.33
N LEU A 551 18.14 -3.92 -30.17
CA LEU A 551 19.18 -3.86 -29.13
C LEU A 551 18.56 -4.01 -27.74
N PHE A 552 17.43 -3.32 -27.51
CA PHE A 552 16.72 -3.38 -26.24
C PHE A 552 16.02 -4.74 -26.01
N ARG A 553 15.22 -5.23 -26.97
CA ARG A 553 14.41 -6.45 -26.75
C ARG A 553 15.23 -7.74 -26.89
N LYS A 554 15.99 -7.88 -27.98
CA LYS A 554 16.68 -9.14 -28.31
C LYS A 554 17.99 -9.31 -27.55
N HIS A 555 18.54 -8.25 -26.98
CA HIS A 555 19.81 -8.34 -26.24
C HIS A 555 19.64 -7.94 -24.78
N LEU A 556 19.17 -6.72 -24.47
CA LEU A 556 19.06 -6.26 -23.08
C LEU A 556 18.00 -7.02 -22.28
N CYS A 557 16.75 -7.10 -22.76
CA CYS A 557 15.66 -7.74 -22.02
C CYS A 557 15.94 -9.23 -21.78
N LEU A 558 16.42 -9.95 -22.80
CA LEU A 558 16.80 -11.36 -22.67
C LEU A 558 17.90 -11.57 -21.62
N LYS A 559 18.90 -10.68 -21.54
CA LYS A 559 19.97 -10.77 -20.54
C LYS A 559 19.45 -10.53 -19.12
N LEU A 560 18.51 -9.61 -18.96
CA LEU A 560 18.03 -9.16 -17.65
C LEU A 560 16.83 -9.94 -17.11
N LYS A 561 16.18 -10.77 -17.92
CA LYS A 561 14.94 -11.50 -17.61
C LYS A 561 14.92 -12.18 -16.24
N ASP A 562 16.02 -12.84 -15.85
CA ASP A 562 16.12 -13.60 -14.60
C ASP A 562 16.86 -12.85 -13.48
N GLN A 563 17.16 -11.56 -13.68
CA GLN A 563 17.90 -10.75 -12.72
C GLN A 563 16.95 -9.86 -11.90
N ALA A 564 17.14 -9.80 -10.58
CA ALA A 564 16.37 -8.89 -9.73
C ALA A 564 16.70 -7.42 -10.01
N VAL A 565 15.69 -6.55 -9.91
CA VAL A 565 15.86 -5.09 -9.98
C VAL A 565 16.50 -4.61 -8.69
N LYS A 566 17.84 -4.55 -8.64
CA LYS A 566 18.58 -4.01 -7.50
C LYS A 566 19.44 -2.85 -7.95
N GLY A 567 19.04 -1.64 -7.56
CA GLY A 567 19.82 -0.41 -7.78
C GLY A 567 19.81 0.15 -9.21
N ALA A 568 19.07 -0.47 -10.14
CA ALA A 568 18.79 0.11 -11.45
C ALA A 568 17.63 1.12 -11.36
N ARG A 569 17.61 2.12 -12.27
CA ARG A 569 16.54 3.12 -12.34
C ARG A 569 15.25 2.52 -12.88
N HIS A 570 15.36 1.63 -13.87
CA HIS A 570 14.25 1.01 -14.56
C HIS A 570 14.32 -0.51 -14.52
N ALA A 571 13.17 -1.13 -14.78
CA ALA A 571 12.96 -2.57 -14.80
C ALA A 571 12.42 -3.01 -16.17
N THR A 572 12.88 -4.16 -16.67
CA THR A 572 12.22 -4.82 -17.81
C THR A 572 10.83 -5.33 -17.41
N VAL A 573 10.04 -5.76 -18.39
CA VAL A 573 8.67 -6.20 -18.11
C VAL A 573 8.64 -7.50 -17.30
N GLU A 574 9.57 -8.41 -17.56
CA GLU A 574 9.74 -9.66 -16.81
C GLU A 574 10.19 -9.39 -15.37
N GLN A 575 11.10 -8.42 -15.21
CA GLN A 575 11.51 -7.95 -13.90
C GLN A 575 10.35 -7.32 -13.12
N MET A 576 9.50 -6.52 -13.78
CA MET A 576 8.28 -5.95 -13.19
C MET A 576 7.28 -7.05 -12.81
N GLN A 577 7.10 -8.08 -13.65
CA GLN A 577 6.26 -9.24 -13.34
C GLN A 577 6.70 -9.92 -12.06
N ALA A 578 8.00 -10.23 -11.95
CA ALA A 578 8.57 -10.87 -10.78
C ALA A 578 8.50 -9.98 -9.53
N ALA A 579 8.81 -8.69 -9.66
CA ALA A 579 8.86 -7.75 -8.53
C ALA A 579 7.48 -7.35 -8.00
N TYR A 580 6.51 -7.16 -8.90
CA TYR A 580 5.22 -6.55 -8.56
C TYR A 580 4.02 -7.50 -8.66
N GLY A 581 4.19 -8.66 -9.27
CA GLY A 581 3.12 -9.65 -9.37
C GLY A 581 2.00 -9.28 -10.34
N ILE A 582 2.34 -8.51 -11.37
CA ILE A 582 1.41 -8.06 -12.41
C ILE A 582 1.30 -9.14 -13.48
N LEU A 583 0.17 -9.20 -14.18
CA LEU A 583 0.05 -10.06 -15.35
C LEU A 583 0.85 -9.46 -16.51
N VAL A 584 1.67 -10.27 -17.15
CA VAL A 584 2.32 -9.96 -18.43
C VAL A 584 1.88 -11.03 -19.43
N GLN A 585 1.29 -10.59 -20.53
CA GLN A 585 0.87 -11.46 -21.62
C GLN A 585 1.52 -10.99 -22.92
N GLU A 586 2.35 -11.84 -23.51
CA GLU A 586 2.84 -11.65 -24.87
C GLU A 586 1.71 -11.95 -25.87
N VAL A 587 1.54 -11.06 -26.85
CA VAL A 587 0.51 -11.17 -27.88
C VAL A 587 1.14 -11.04 -29.28
N PRO A 588 1.02 -12.08 -30.13
CA PRO A 588 1.55 -12.08 -31.49
C PRO A 588 1.09 -10.91 -32.36
N SER A 589 -0.14 -10.45 -32.10
CA SER A 589 -0.75 -9.25 -32.64
C SER A 589 -1.90 -8.88 -31.71
N LEU A 590 -2.27 -7.60 -31.67
CA LEU A 590 -3.48 -7.14 -30.98
C LEU A 590 -4.81 -7.63 -31.61
N LYS A 591 -4.72 -8.55 -32.57
CA LYS A 591 -5.81 -9.22 -33.29
C LYS A 591 -6.09 -10.64 -32.78
N GLN A 592 -6.14 -10.84 -31.48
CA GLN A 592 -6.41 -12.16 -30.92
C GLN A 592 -7.58 -12.13 -29.93
N ALA A 593 -8.56 -13.01 -30.16
CA ALA A 593 -9.68 -13.25 -29.25
C ALA A 593 -9.25 -13.58 -27.81
N ALA A 594 -8.05 -14.13 -27.61
CA ALA A 594 -7.49 -14.42 -26.28
C ALA A 594 -7.30 -13.16 -25.41
N ILE A 595 -7.09 -11.98 -26.02
CA ILE A 595 -6.98 -10.71 -25.28
C ILE A 595 -8.32 -10.39 -24.62
N LEU A 596 -9.42 -10.48 -25.37
CA LEU A 596 -10.76 -10.17 -24.86
C LEU A 596 -11.11 -11.04 -23.64
N ASP A 597 -10.78 -12.33 -23.70
CA ASP A 597 -10.99 -13.25 -22.59
C ASP A 597 -10.18 -12.84 -21.34
N THR A 598 -8.91 -12.45 -21.50
CA THR A 598 -8.11 -11.91 -20.39
C THR A 598 -8.72 -10.61 -19.84
N LEU A 599 -9.15 -9.69 -20.70
CA LEU A 599 -9.76 -8.42 -20.27
C LEU A 599 -11.04 -8.64 -19.46
N GLN A 600 -11.90 -9.54 -19.93
CA GLN A 600 -13.17 -9.88 -19.27
C GLN A 600 -12.95 -10.61 -17.95
N ARG A 601 -12.10 -11.65 -17.93
CA ARG A 601 -11.81 -12.44 -16.71
C ARG A 601 -11.17 -11.59 -15.61
N ASN A 602 -10.41 -10.57 -15.99
CA ASN A 602 -9.75 -9.65 -15.07
C ASN A 602 -10.48 -8.31 -14.96
N TYR A 603 -11.76 -8.23 -15.30
CA TYR A 603 -12.61 -7.06 -15.04
C TYR A 603 -11.93 -5.71 -15.35
N ILE A 604 -11.25 -5.60 -16.50
CA ILE A 604 -10.46 -4.42 -16.85
C ILE A 604 -11.37 -3.20 -16.95
N ASP A 605 -11.03 -2.15 -16.19
CA ASP A 605 -11.77 -0.89 -16.12
C ASP A 605 -11.24 0.13 -17.15
N VAL A 606 -9.94 0.17 -17.43
CA VAL A 606 -9.32 1.19 -18.31
C VAL A 606 -8.25 0.57 -19.19
N GLY A 607 -8.13 1.01 -20.44
CA GLY A 607 -7.05 0.64 -21.34
C GLY A 607 -6.13 1.84 -21.64
N ILE A 608 -4.83 1.60 -21.71
CA ILE A 608 -3.82 2.57 -22.15
C ILE A 608 -2.96 1.93 -23.24
N LEU A 609 -2.87 2.54 -24.41
CA LEU A 609 -1.89 2.21 -25.44
C LEU A 609 -0.68 3.12 -25.26
N LEU A 610 0.50 2.53 -25.07
CA LEU A 610 1.78 3.23 -25.08
C LEU A 610 2.43 3.01 -26.45
N GLN A 611 2.39 4.05 -27.29
CA GLN A 611 2.92 4.05 -28.68
C GLN A 611 2.61 2.80 -29.51
N CYS A 612 1.41 2.26 -29.38
CA CYS A 612 1.02 1.08 -30.14
C CYS A 612 0.50 1.50 -31.53
N SER A 613 1.31 1.23 -32.57
CA SER A 613 0.95 1.49 -33.97
C SER A 613 0.04 0.42 -34.57
N GLU A 614 -0.13 -0.72 -33.89
CA GLU A 614 -1.05 -1.78 -34.32
C GLU A 614 -2.51 -1.40 -34.05
N LYS A 615 -3.37 -1.63 -35.03
CA LYS A 615 -4.83 -1.53 -34.83
C LYS A 615 -5.30 -2.67 -33.92
N LEU A 616 -5.91 -2.30 -32.80
CA LEU A 616 -6.66 -3.23 -31.94
C LEU A 616 -7.80 -3.88 -32.71
N GLU A 617 -8.09 -5.13 -32.38
CA GLU A 617 -9.25 -5.83 -32.92
C GLU A 617 -10.57 -5.15 -32.53
N LYS A 618 -11.58 -5.30 -33.39
CA LYS A 618 -12.89 -4.68 -33.18
C LYS A 618 -13.48 -5.06 -31.83
N ASP A 619 -13.43 -6.34 -31.45
CA ASP A 619 -14.01 -6.80 -30.19
C ASP A 619 -13.27 -6.27 -28.96
N VAL A 620 -11.96 -6.03 -29.07
CA VAL A 620 -11.18 -5.39 -28.01
C VAL A 620 -11.55 -3.91 -27.90
N THR A 621 -11.67 -3.18 -29.02
CA THR A 621 -12.12 -1.78 -28.97
C THR A 621 -13.56 -1.64 -28.48
N ASN A 622 -14.45 -2.57 -28.85
CA ASN A 622 -15.82 -2.64 -28.35
C ASN A 622 -15.89 -2.90 -26.84
N TYR A 623 -14.94 -3.65 -26.27
CA TYR A 623 -14.87 -3.84 -24.82
C TYR A 623 -14.70 -2.48 -24.09
N PHE A 624 -13.99 -1.53 -24.69
CA PHE A 624 -13.73 -0.19 -24.16
C PHE A 624 -14.68 0.89 -24.67
N SER A 625 -15.71 0.56 -25.47
CA SER A 625 -16.57 1.60 -26.06
C SER A 625 -17.56 2.23 -25.07
N SER A 626 -17.69 1.68 -23.85
CA SER A 626 -18.49 2.31 -22.79
C SER A 626 -17.75 3.50 -22.19
N ALA A 627 -18.45 4.61 -21.94
CA ALA A 627 -17.89 5.78 -21.23
C ALA A 627 -17.27 5.43 -19.85
N SER A 628 -17.73 4.35 -19.23
CA SER A 628 -17.19 3.82 -17.96
C SER A 628 -15.91 2.98 -18.11
N ARG A 629 -15.45 2.72 -19.34
CA ARG A 629 -14.23 1.93 -19.64
C ARG A 629 -13.42 2.55 -20.77
N PRO A 630 -12.85 3.75 -20.60
CA PRO A 630 -12.15 4.42 -21.67
C PRO A 630 -10.89 3.67 -22.11
N LEU A 631 -10.58 3.79 -23.40
CA LEU A 631 -9.31 3.40 -23.99
C LEU A 631 -8.55 4.67 -24.40
N LEU A 632 -7.34 4.82 -23.88
CA LEU A 632 -6.52 6.02 -24.05
C LEU A 632 -5.27 5.67 -24.86
N ALA A 633 -4.92 6.51 -25.84
CA ALA A 633 -3.66 6.40 -26.54
C ALA A 633 -2.70 7.49 -26.07
N LEU A 634 -1.55 7.09 -25.52
CA LEU A 634 -0.44 7.96 -25.23
C LEU A 634 0.62 7.79 -26.32
N ASP A 635 0.55 8.69 -27.29
CA ASP A 635 1.53 8.76 -28.36
C ASP A 635 2.70 9.65 -27.93
N SER A 636 3.92 9.26 -28.31
CA SER A 636 5.12 10.09 -28.11
C SER A 636 5.90 10.19 -29.41
N GLY A 637 6.68 11.26 -29.55
CA GLY A 637 7.47 11.47 -30.74
C GLY A 637 7.79 12.94 -30.97
N ILE A 638 8.33 13.19 -32.16
CA ILE A 638 8.76 14.51 -32.56
C ILE A 638 7.57 15.33 -33.07
N LEU A 639 7.30 16.42 -32.36
CA LEU A 639 6.28 17.41 -32.66
C LEU A 639 6.90 18.55 -33.45
N GLN A 640 6.33 18.83 -34.62
CA GLN A 640 6.55 20.10 -35.30
C GLN A 640 5.49 21.08 -34.84
N THR A 641 5.94 22.21 -34.28
CA THR A 641 5.05 23.30 -33.87
C THR A 641 5.15 24.43 -34.88
N SER A 642 3.99 24.96 -35.27
CA SER A 642 3.92 26.19 -36.06
C SER A 642 3.12 27.24 -35.31
N TRP A 643 3.47 28.51 -35.50
CA TRP A 643 2.68 29.62 -34.98
C TRP A 643 2.49 30.65 -36.07
N ALA A 644 1.24 30.97 -36.42
CA ALA A 644 0.89 31.90 -37.49
C ALA A 644 1.60 31.58 -38.84
N GLY A 645 1.73 30.28 -39.17
CA GLY A 645 2.35 29.80 -40.40
C GLY A 645 3.89 29.84 -40.43
N LYS A 646 4.56 30.16 -39.32
CA LYS A 646 6.02 30.06 -39.19
C LYS A 646 6.42 28.87 -38.33
N ASP A 647 7.42 28.11 -38.80
CA ASP A 647 7.99 26.96 -38.10
C ASP A 647 8.72 27.44 -36.84
N THR A 648 8.20 27.13 -35.65
CA THR A 648 8.72 27.63 -34.36
C THR A 648 9.75 26.70 -33.75
N GLY A 649 9.97 25.52 -34.34
CA GLY A 649 10.95 24.55 -33.91
C GLY A 649 10.35 23.16 -33.71
N ILE A 650 11.26 22.21 -33.45
CA ILE A 650 10.95 20.82 -33.24
C ILE A 650 11.10 20.49 -31.75
N GLN A 651 10.11 19.80 -31.19
CA GLN A 651 10.08 19.40 -29.78
C GLN A 651 9.79 17.90 -29.67
N PHE A 652 10.20 17.27 -28.58
CA PHE A 652 9.74 15.91 -28.26
C PHE A 652 8.56 16.04 -27.30
N GLY A 653 7.46 15.33 -27.58
CA GLY A 653 6.27 15.48 -26.74
C GLY A 653 5.32 14.30 -26.77
N TYR A 654 4.43 14.34 -25.79
CA TYR A 654 3.40 13.35 -25.52
C TYR A 654 2.04 13.92 -25.83
N CYS A 655 1.20 13.09 -26.42
CA CYS A 655 -0.17 13.38 -26.79
C CYS A 655 -1.07 12.30 -26.21
N MET A 656 -2.11 12.72 -25.50
CA MET A 656 -3.17 11.82 -25.05
C MET A 656 -4.42 11.99 -25.91
N ARG A 657 -4.98 10.86 -26.37
CA ARG A 657 -6.21 10.78 -27.17
C ARG A 657 -7.16 9.73 -26.62
N THR A 658 -8.46 9.89 -26.89
CA THR A 658 -9.41 8.80 -26.74
C THR A 658 -9.29 7.88 -27.94
N VAL A 659 -9.58 6.60 -27.74
CA VAL A 659 -9.74 5.65 -28.84
C VAL A 659 -11.22 5.31 -28.93
N GLU A 660 -11.83 5.71 -30.04
CA GLU A 660 -13.25 5.53 -30.32
C GLU A 660 -13.55 4.11 -30.83
N GLU A 661 -14.84 3.80 -30.99
CA GLU A 661 -15.30 2.55 -31.60
C GLU A 661 -14.61 2.29 -32.96
N ASN A 662 -14.14 1.05 -33.15
CA ASN A 662 -13.34 0.60 -34.30
C ASN A 662 -11.86 1.05 -34.32
N GLY A 663 -11.35 1.60 -33.22
CA GLY A 663 -9.93 1.93 -33.09
C GLY A 663 -9.53 3.24 -33.78
N VAL A 664 -10.50 4.11 -34.04
CA VAL A 664 -10.26 5.45 -34.57
C VAL A 664 -9.75 6.32 -33.43
N LEU A 665 -8.59 6.97 -33.62
CA LEU A 665 -8.10 7.95 -32.66
C LEU A 665 -9.02 9.17 -32.66
N GLY A 666 -9.57 9.49 -31.50
CA GLY A 666 -10.33 10.71 -31.28
C GLY A 666 -9.43 11.95 -31.19
N ASP A 667 -10.04 13.08 -30.85
CA ASP A 667 -9.33 14.35 -30.75
C ASP A 667 -8.26 14.35 -29.65
N MET A 668 -7.18 15.08 -29.92
CA MET A 668 -6.15 15.35 -28.92
C MET A 668 -6.68 16.28 -27.85
N PHE A 669 -6.69 15.81 -26.60
CA PHE A 669 -7.18 16.58 -25.46
C PHE A 669 -6.10 16.92 -24.42
N GLU A 670 -4.90 16.31 -24.51
CA GLU A 670 -3.71 16.77 -23.78
C GLU A 670 -2.44 16.66 -24.62
N THR A 671 -1.59 17.70 -24.57
CA THR A 671 -0.25 17.72 -25.16
C THR A 671 0.73 18.29 -24.16
N ARG A 672 1.87 17.62 -23.99
CA ARG A 672 3.01 18.16 -23.24
C ARG A 672 4.27 17.93 -24.04
N ALA A 673 5.06 18.99 -24.22
CA ALA A 673 6.30 18.93 -24.99
C ALA A 673 7.47 19.41 -24.12
N SER A 674 8.64 18.82 -24.36
CA SER A 674 9.90 19.25 -23.80
C SER A 674 10.79 19.76 -24.94
N PRO A 675 11.57 20.84 -24.74
CA PRO A 675 12.60 21.22 -25.69
C PRO A 675 13.55 20.05 -25.94
N ILE A 676 13.89 19.81 -27.20
CA ILE A 676 15.00 18.92 -27.54
C ILE A 676 16.29 19.69 -27.20
N GLY A 677 17.13 19.14 -26.32
CA GLY A 677 18.47 19.69 -26.08
C GLY A 677 19.34 19.64 -27.35
N ASP A 678 20.62 19.97 -27.31
CA ASP A 678 21.48 19.94 -28.50
C ASP A 678 21.63 18.55 -29.17
N SER A 679 21.10 17.48 -28.56
CA SER A 679 21.06 16.13 -29.12
C SER A 679 19.95 16.02 -30.18
N ARG A 680 20.35 15.72 -31.42
CA ARG A 680 19.46 15.73 -32.59
C ARG A 680 18.96 14.35 -33.03
N ALA A 681 19.32 13.28 -32.29
CA ALA A 681 18.92 11.91 -32.59
C ALA A 681 17.63 11.52 -31.83
N ILE A 682 16.76 10.73 -32.45
CA ILE A 682 15.41 10.45 -31.90
C ILE A 682 15.48 9.62 -30.61
N PRO A 683 16.18 8.48 -30.55
CA PRO A 683 16.10 7.61 -29.38
C PRO A 683 16.83 8.20 -28.15
N SER A 684 17.78 9.13 -28.36
CA SER A 684 18.46 9.85 -27.27
C SER A 684 17.58 10.91 -26.60
N CYS A 685 16.51 11.37 -27.25
CA CYS A 685 15.55 12.33 -26.68
C CYS A 685 14.60 11.71 -25.66
N VAL A 686 14.55 10.37 -25.57
CA VAL A 686 13.62 9.64 -24.70
C VAL A 686 13.99 9.81 -23.23
N ASP A 687 15.29 9.85 -22.90
CA ASP A 687 15.76 9.98 -21.53
C ASP A 687 15.32 11.32 -20.91
N GLY A 688 14.61 11.24 -19.79
CA GLY A 688 13.97 12.38 -19.13
C GLY A 688 12.64 12.83 -19.74
N ALA A 689 12.41 12.64 -21.04
CA ALA A 689 11.15 13.03 -21.68
C ALA A 689 9.97 12.12 -21.29
N TYR A 690 10.21 10.83 -21.09
CA TYR A 690 9.16 9.87 -20.70
C TYR A 690 8.46 10.20 -19.39
N GLU A 691 9.12 10.92 -18.47
CA GLU A 691 8.51 11.33 -17.19
C GLU A 691 7.28 12.21 -17.42
N VAL A 692 7.30 13.01 -18.48
CA VAL A 692 6.15 13.82 -18.90
C VAL A 692 4.99 12.92 -19.32
N GLY A 693 5.27 11.88 -20.12
CA GLY A 693 4.27 10.89 -20.54
C GLY A 693 3.68 10.11 -19.36
N VAL A 694 4.53 9.68 -18.43
CA VAL A 694 4.12 9.02 -17.17
C VAL A 694 3.17 9.92 -16.39
N GLN A 695 3.49 11.21 -16.23
CA GLN A 695 2.64 12.15 -15.50
C GLN A 695 1.29 12.35 -16.19
N VAL A 696 1.26 12.49 -17.52
CA VAL A 696 0.00 12.61 -18.28
C VAL A 696 -0.88 11.38 -18.08
N ALA A 697 -0.33 10.18 -18.25
CA ALA A 697 -1.08 8.94 -18.04
C ALA A 697 -1.61 8.82 -16.61
N PHE A 698 -0.74 9.07 -15.63
CA PHE A 698 -1.06 8.96 -14.21
C PHE A 698 -2.14 9.96 -13.77
N ASP A 699 -2.06 11.22 -14.22
CA ASP A 699 -3.06 12.26 -13.94
C ASP A 699 -4.46 11.86 -14.45
N LYS A 700 -4.54 11.24 -15.63
CA LYS A 700 -5.83 10.77 -16.19
C LYS A 700 -6.38 9.58 -15.43
N ILE A 701 -5.53 8.63 -15.04
CA ILE A 701 -5.97 7.51 -14.21
C ILE A 701 -6.48 8.01 -12.85
N LYS A 702 -5.81 8.97 -12.22
CA LYS A 702 -6.25 9.61 -10.96
C LYS A 702 -7.60 10.32 -11.10
N LEU A 703 -7.85 10.93 -12.27
CA LEU A 703 -9.13 11.56 -12.58
C LEU A 703 -10.24 10.51 -12.73
N LEU A 704 -9.99 9.47 -13.53
CA LEU A 704 -10.94 8.39 -13.82
C LEU A 704 -11.27 7.58 -12.56
N SER A 705 -10.29 7.32 -11.71
CA SER A 705 -10.50 6.58 -10.46
C SER A 705 -11.42 7.29 -9.47
N ARG A 706 -11.57 8.61 -9.60
CA ARG A 706 -12.53 9.43 -8.84
C ARG A 706 -13.86 9.64 -9.57
N GLY A 707 -14.11 8.89 -10.65
CA GLY A 707 -15.35 8.96 -11.43
C GLY A 707 -15.55 10.28 -12.16
N ARG A 708 -14.48 11.06 -12.37
CA ARG A 708 -14.55 12.31 -13.13
C ARG A 708 -14.46 12.00 -14.63
N GLU A 709 -15.10 12.84 -15.43
CA GLU A 709 -15.08 12.71 -16.89
C GLU A 709 -13.77 13.27 -17.48
N LEU A 710 -13.25 12.59 -18.49
CA LEU A 710 -12.21 13.16 -19.34
C LEU A 710 -12.81 14.35 -20.09
N ARG A 711 -12.14 15.50 -20.07
CA ARG A 711 -12.59 16.65 -20.88
C ARG A 711 -12.58 16.23 -22.35
N SER A 712 -13.75 16.24 -22.99
CA SER A 712 -13.91 16.05 -24.43
C SER A 712 -13.89 17.40 -25.15
N GLY A 713 -13.00 17.57 -26.12
CA GLY A 713 -12.95 18.74 -27.00
C GLY A 713 -11.53 19.06 -27.47
N PRO A 714 -11.36 19.61 -28.68
CA PRO A 714 -10.04 19.94 -29.22
C PRO A 714 -9.34 20.97 -28.34
N LEU A 715 -8.07 20.71 -28.02
CA LEU A 715 -7.17 21.70 -27.43
C LEU A 715 -7.13 22.98 -28.29
N HIS A 716 -7.44 24.13 -27.71
CA HIS A 716 -7.22 25.42 -28.39
C HIS A 716 -5.75 25.59 -28.75
N GLY A 717 -5.43 25.72 -30.05
CA GLY A 717 -4.06 25.82 -30.59
C GLY A 717 -3.43 24.49 -31.02
N ALA A 718 -4.12 23.35 -30.87
CA ALA A 718 -3.61 22.05 -31.30
C ALA A 718 -3.55 21.85 -32.82
N GLU A 719 -4.30 22.64 -33.60
CA GLU A 719 -4.35 22.54 -35.07
C GLU A 719 -2.98 22.73 -35.75
N ASP A 720 -2.05 23.42 -35.07
CA ASP A 720 -0.71 23.75 -35.57
C ASP A 720 0.41 22.77 -35.15
N THR A 721 0.07 21.67 -34.44
CA THR A 721 1.03 20.69 -33.93
C THR A 721 0.88 19.33 -34.61
N LYS A 722 1.90 18.86 -35.32
CA LYS A 722 1.89 17.56 -36.04
C LYS A 722 3.03 16.64 -35.60
N TYR A 723 2.71 15.35 -35.39
CA TYR A 723 3.72 14.30 -35.30
C TYR A 723 4.37 14.07 -36.66
N LEU A 724 5.69 14.07 -36.70
CA LEU A 724 6.43 13.65 -37.87
C LEU A 724 6.43 12.11 -37.98
N THR A 725 6.13 11.56 -39.15
CA THR A 725 6.33 10.13 -39.43
C THR A 725 7.83 9.80 -39.49
N LYS A 726 8.21 8.52 -39.32
CA LYS A 726 9.63 8.10 -39.46
C LYS A 726 10.23 8.54 -40.80
N ASP A 727 9.48 8.49 -41.91
CA ASP A 727 9.92 8.98 -43.22
C ASP A 727 10.06 10.51 -43.29
N GLN A 728 9.19 11.26 -42.60
CA GLN A 728 9.29 12.71 -42.53
C GLN A 728 10.51 13.13 -41.69
N LEU A 729 10.75 12.42 -40.59
CA LEU A 729 11.93 12.56 -39.74
C LEU A 729 13.21 12.25 -40.50
N PHE A 730 13.26 11.12 -41.20
CA PHE A 730 14.38 10.75 -42.06
C PHE A 730 14.68 11.83 -43.10
N ARG A 731 13.66 12.32 -43.81
CA ARG A 731 13.81 13.43 -44.77
C ARG A 731 14.29 14.71 -44.11
N HIS A 732 13.77 15.03 -42.92
CA HIS A 732 14.16 16.21 -42.16
C HIS A 732 15.63 16.13 -41.73
N ALA A 733 16.05 15.02 -41.12
CA ALA A 733 17.42 14.77 -40.67
C ALA A 733 18.40 14.86 -41.84
N ARG A 734 18.08 14.20 -42.96
CA ARG A 734 18.89 14.24 -44.19
C ARG A 734 19.02 15.65 -44.76
N SER A 735 17.94 16.45 -44.76
CA SER A 735 17.98 17.84 -45.25
C SER A 735 18.88 18.76 -44.42
N ARG A 736 19.14 18.41 -43.16
CA ARG A 736 19.98 19.19 -42.24
C ARG A 736 21.38 18.61 -42.05
N GLY A 737 21.70 17.48 -42.70
CA GLY A 737 22.99 16.79 -42.55
C GLY A 737 23.23 16.25 -41.14
N VAL A 738 22.18 15.78 -40.48
CA VAL A 738 22.22 15.29 -39.09
C VAL A 738 21.91 13.78 -39.09
N PRO A 739 22.62 12.97 -38.28
CA PRO A 739 22.32 11.53 -38.16
C PRO A 739 20.94 11.31 -37.53
N LEU A 740 20.23 10.27 -37.98
CA LEU A 740 18.92 9.92 -37.45
C LEU A 740 19.02 9.30 -36.04
N VAL A 741 20.15 8.62 -35.78
CA VAL A 741 20.45 7.87 -34.56
C VAL A 741 21.85 8.23 -34.08
N ASP A 742 22.01 8.27 -32.76
CA ASP A 742 23.30 8.38 -32.07
C ASP A 742 23.47 7.13 -31.21
N GLY A 743 24.11 6.11 -31.76
CA GLY A 743 24.19 4.78 -31.14
C GLY A 743 24.86 4.78 -29.77
N ASP A 744 25.94 5.54 -29.61
CA ASP A 744 26.67 5.68 -28.34
C ASP A 744 25.76 6.26 -27.25
N ARG A 745 24.97 7.27 -27.59
CA ARG A 745 24.01 7.88 -26.66
C ARG A 745 22.88 6.92 -26.30
N VAL A 746 22.40 6.10 -27.24
CA VAL A 746 21.38 5.06 -26.93
C VAL A 746 21.94 4.02 -25.97
N VAL A 747 23.14 3.52 -26.21
CA VAL A 747 23.81 2.57 -25.30
C VAL A 747 23.97 3.19 -23.91
N GLU A 748 24.39 4.45 -23.84
CA GLU A 748 24.48 5.17 -22.56
C GLU A 748 23.14 5.21 -21.83
N VAL A 749 22.05 5.57 -22.52
CA VAL A 749 20.69 5.58 -21.93
C VAL A 749 20.29 4.19 -21.42
N LEU A 750 20.54 3.12 -22.18
CA LEU A 750 20.24 1.75 -21.75
C LEU A 750 21.04 1.37 -20.50
N VAL A 751 22.32 1.72 -20.45
CA VAL A 751 23.20 1.43 -19.31
C VAL A 751 22.78 2.20 -18.07
N GLU A 752 22.53 3.52 -18.20
CA GLU A 752 22.08 4.37 -17.10
C GLU A 752 20.70 3.95 -16.58
N SER A 753 19.85 3.43 -17.46
CA SER A 753 18.49 3.00 -17.14
C SER A 753 18.45 1.65 -16.42
N PHE A 754 19.14 0.65 -16.95
CA PHE A 754 18.91 -0.76 -16.57
C PHE A 754 20.07 -1.41 -15.81
N ALA A 755 21.24 -0.76 -15.71
CA ALA A 755 22.33 -1.28 -14.89
C ALA A 755 22.46 -0.55 -13.55
N PRO A 756 22.67 -1.28 -12.43
CA PRO A 756 23.11 -0.66 -11.19
C PRO A 756 24.51 -0.04 -11.36
N PRO A 757 24.89 0.96 -10.54
CA PRO A 757 26.14 1.69 -10.66
C PRO A 757 27.38 0.80 -10.84
N GLN A 758 27.42 -0.34 -10.16
CA GLN A 758 28.56 -1.28 -10.16
C GLN A 758 28.63 -2.16 -11.42
N LYS A 759 27.53 -2.30 -12.18
CA LYS A 759 27.47 -3.13 -13.40
C LYS A 759 27.42 -2.34 -14.70
N LYS A 760 27.44 -1.00 -14.63
CA LYS A 760 27.36 -0.14 -15.82
C LYS A 760 28.45 -0.45 -16.86
N GLY A 761 29.70 -0.62 -16.41
CA GLY A 761 30.82 -0.92 -17.31
C GLY A 761 30.71 -2.29 -18.00
N GLU A 762 30.23 -3.32 -17.28
CA GLU A 762 29.99 -4.65 -17.83
C GLU A 762 28.91 -4.59 -18.91
N LEU A 763 27.75 -4.00 -18.59
CA LEU A 763 26.64 -3.90 -19.54
C LEU A 763 27.02 -3.07 -20.77
N ARG A 764 27.74 -1.95 -20.59
CA ARG A 764 28.20 -1.12 -21.71
C ARG A 764 29.05 -1.92 -22.69
N LYS A 765 30.06 -2.63 -22.18
CA LYS A 765 30.98 -3.42 -23.01
C LYS A 765 30.25 -4.43 -23.90
N GLU A 766 29.24 -5.08 -23.34
CA GLU A 766 28.45 -6.08 -24.07
C GLU A 766 27.52 -5.46 -25.11
N LEU A 767 26.84 -4.36 -24.78
CA LEU A 767 26.01 -3.65 -25.76
C LEU A 767 26.88 -3.12 -26.91
N ASP A 768 28.08 -2.60 -26.62
CA ASP A 768 29.05 -2.16 -27.63
C ASP A 768 29.54 -3.33 -28.52
N GLU A 769 29.57 -4.55 -28.00
CA GLU A 769 29.89 -5.76 -28.79
C GLU A 769 28.73 -6.11 -29.73
N VAL A 770 27.49 -6.12 -29.24
CA VAL A 770 26.29 -6.34 -30.06
C VAL A 770 26.17 -5.30 -31.18
N VAL A 771 26.39 -4.02 -30.87
CA VAL A 771 26.37 -2.93 -31.85
C VAL A 771 27.44 -3.14 -32.93
N ARG A 772 28.67 -3.50 -32.55
CA ARG A 772 29.75 -3.79 -33.51
C ARG A 772 29.42 -4.98 -34.41
N GLU A 773 28.86 -6.06 -33.85
CA GLU A 773 28.43 -7.23 -34.62
C GLU A 773 27.31 -6.89 -35.61
N TRP A 774 26.37 -6.02 -35.23
CA TRP A 774 25.29 -5.57 -36.11
C TRP A 774 25.83 -4.77 -37.30
N TYR A 775 26.68 -3.75 -37.07
CA TYR A 775 27.32 -3.00 -38.15
C TYR A 775 28.18 -3.88 -39.06
N ALA A 776 28.87 -4.89 -38.51
CA ALA A 776 29.65 -5.82 -39.31
C ALA A 776 28.77 -6.66 -40.27
N LYS A 777 27.56 -7.06 -39.84
CA LYS A 777 26.61 -7.80 -40.67
C LYS A 777 26.04 -6.93 -41.80
N GLU A 778 25.66 -5.69 -41.49
CA GLU A 778 25.12 -4.76 -42.49
C GLU A 778 26.15 -4.41 -43.58
N ASN A 779 27.43 -4.23 -43.20
CA ASN A 779 28.53 -3.96 -44.16
C ASN A 779 28.80 -5.11 -45.14
N VAL A 780 28.53 -6.36 -44.75
CA VAL A 780 28.67 -7.53 -45.64
C VAL A 780 27.49 -7.63 -46.61
N GLY A 781 26.29 -7.21 -46.18
CA GLY A 781 25.08 -7.21 -47.01
C GLY A 781 25.01 -6.11 -48.07
N GLU A 782 25.79 -5.03 -47.97
CA GLU A 782 25.90 -3.98 -49.01
C GLU A 782 26.88 -4.34 -50.15
N GLN A 783 27.67 -5.41 -50.00
CA GLN A 783 28.68 -5.86 -50.99
C GLN A 783 28.21 -7.01 -51.90
N GLU A 784 27.04 -7.61 -51.61
CA GLU A 784 26.33 -8.60 -52.45
C GLU A 784 25.21 -7.92 -53.24
#